data_AF-A0A6A1VHG9-F1
#
_entry.id   AF-A0A6A1VHG9-F1
#
_cell.length_a   1.000
_cell.length_b   1.000
_cell.length_c   1.000
_cell.angle_alpha   90.00
_cell.angle_beta   90.00
_cell.angle_gamma   90.00
#
_symmetry.space_group_name_H-M   'P 1'
#
loop_
_entity.id
_entity.type
_entity.pdbx_description
1 polymer ?
#
loop_
_entity_poly.entity_id
_entity_poly.type
_entity_poly.pdbx_seq_one_letter_code
_entity_poly.pdbx_strand_id
1 'polypeptide(L)'
;MENSMAAAVVIALLVLFGTDQGTFGASDHRYKEGETVPLYANKVGPFHNPSETYRYFDLPFCSPDNVKDKTEALGEVLNGDRLVSAPYKLDFRSEKDSEVVCKKELSKEQVALFRSAVMKDYYFQMYYDDLPIWGFIGKVDKENRDPSDYKYYLYRHINFDIFYNKDRVIEINVRTDPHAVVDLTKDKEVDVEFLYTVKWKETNIPFDKRMDKYSQSSSLPHHLEIHWFSIINSCVTVLLLTGFLATILMRVLKNDFVKYAHDEESAEDQEETGWKYIHGDVFRYPKYKSLFAASLGSGTQLFTLTIFIFILALVGVFYPYNRGALFTALVVIYALTSGIAGYTATSFYCQLEGTNWVRNLLFTGCLFCGPLFLMFCFLNTVAIAYNATAALPFGTIVVIVLIWTLVTSPLLVLGGIAGKNSKAEFQAPCRTTKYPREIPPLPWYRGTVPQMAMAGFLPFSAIYIELYYIFASVWGHRIYTIYSILFIVFIILLIVTAFITVALTYFQLAAEDHEWWWSYFSPLLKSITSRGDVDHLMIEEDLEAREYFIAELESRFFFLAADAQSTLRGWRPSYRNVLLSVRKKLNIRCSSKLSTEDLEVEIFLHLLQDYSSDELGTFSSSNDQGSLELGLSQKKVHTLDAMRELRSILLKGGGMYTLAKIYQLVARRLSGKVFIEAANYQIKKEFIKKIRITRTYRLPTKAD
;
A
#
# COMPACT_ATOMS: atom_id res chain seq x y z
N MET A 1 2.91 25.14 26.18
CA MET A 1 3.21 23.80 26.75
C MET A 1 3.61 22.79 25.66
N GLU A 2 2.95 22.77 24.50
CA GLU A 2 3.31 21.89 23.36
C GLU A 2 4.76 22.04 22.86
N ASN A 3 5.26 23.28 22.71
CA ASN A 3 6.65 23.51 22.26
C ASN A 3 7.70 22.97 23.25
N SER A 4 7.36 22.89 24.55
CA SER A 4 8.28 22.40 25.57
C SER A 4 8.29 20.87 25.65
N MET A 5 7.18 20.20 25.32
CA MET A 5 7.12 18.75 25.21
C MET A 5 7.81 18.24 23.94
N ALA A 6 7.61 18.92 22.80
CA ALA A 6 8.33 18.56 21.57
C ALA A 6 9.84 18.76 21.73
N ALA A 7 10.27 19.86 22.35
CA ALA A 7 11.66 20.07 22.71
C ALA A 7 12.16 19.03 23.72
N ALA A 8 11.38 18.65 24.73
CA ALA A 8 11.77 17.62 25.70
C ALA A 8 11.85 16.22 25.08
N VAL A 9 11.00 15.88 24.11
CA VAL A 9 11.07 14.60 23.38
C VAL A 9 12.24 14.59 22.41
N VAL A 10 12.52 15.71 21.72
CA VAL A 10 13.71 15.84 20.87
C VAL A 10 14.99 15.82 21.71
N ILE A 11 15.01 16.46 22.87
CA ILE A 11 16.13 16.40 23.82
C ILE A 11 16.24 15.01 24.43
N ALA A 12 15.14 14.33 24.77
CA ALA A 12 15.17 12.95 25.28
C ALA A 12 15.61 11.96 24.20
N LEU A 13 15.24 12.17 22.92
CA LEU A 13 15.76 11.42 21.78
C LEU A 13 17.24 11.73 21.55
N LEU A 14 17.65 13.00 21.58
CA LEU A 14 19.05 13.41 21.48
C LEU A 14 19.88 12.96 22.69
N VAL A 15 19.28 12.74 23.86
CA VAL A 15 19.95 12.18 25.04
C VAL A 15 19.98 10.67 24.91
N LEU A 16 18.91 9.98 24.53
CA LEU A 16 18.90 8.54 24.28
C LEU A 16 19.83 8.12 23.12
N PHE A 17 20.00 8.98 22.10
CA PHE A 17 20.93 8.77 20.99
C PHE A 17 22.29 9.47 21.17
N GLY A 18 22.39 10.47 22.05
CA GLY A 18 23.61 11.25 22.29
C GLY A 18 24.38 10.84 23.55
N THR A 19 23.79 10.05 24.45
CA THR A 19 24.52 9.42 25.56
C THR A 19 25.21 8.12 25.16
N ASP A 20 25.14 7.70 23.90
CA ASP A 20 25.92 6.57 23.39
C ASP A 20 27.33 6.98 22.90
N GLN A 21 27.89 8.07 23.45
CA GLN A 21 29.35 8.20 23.57
C GLN A 21 29.90 7.45 24.80
N GLY A 22 29.04 6.80 25.58
CA GLY A 22 29.40 5.99 26.72
C GLY A 22 29.27 4.48 26.47
N THR A 23 30.31 3.88 25.89
CA THR A 23 30.71 2.48 26.10
C THR A 23 29.62 1.41 25.91
N PHE A 24 29.42 0.97 24.67
CA PHE A 24 28.90 -0.38 24.39
C PHE A 24 29.68 -1.07 23.25
N GLY A 25 30.82 -1.66 23.63
CA GLY A 25 31.46 -2.78 22.92
C GLY A 25 32.41 -2.48 21.75
N ALA A 26 33.69 -2.79 21.97
CA ALA A 26 34.73 -3.17 21.00
C ALA A 26 35.63 -2.05 20.41
N SER A 27 36.92 -2.16 20.76
CA SER A 27 38.18 -1.60 20.26
C SER A 27 38.20 -0.14 19.73
N ASP A 28 39.22 0.63 20.13
CA ASP A 28 39.57 1.92 19.51
C ASP A 28 39.94 1.83 18.00
N HIS A 29 39.68 0.67 17.37
CA HIS A 29 40.12 0.22 16.05
C HIS A 29 41.62 0.44 15.83
N ARG A 30 42.39 0.39 16.92
CA ARG A 30 43.84 0.54 16.96
C ARG A 30 44.45 -0.78 17.39
N TYR A 31 45.42 -1.24 16.62
CA TYR A 31 46.04 -2.54 16.80
C TYR A 31 47.56 -2.39 16.83
N LYS A 32 48.22 -3.12 17.74
CA LYS A 32 49.67 -3.28 17.74
C LYS A 32 50.08 -4.37 16.76
N GLU A 33 51.32 -4.33 16.31
CA GLU A 33 51.88 -5.37 15.45
C GLU A 33 51.82 -6.74 16.13
N GLY A 34 51.29 -7.74 15.42
CA GLY A 34 51.06 -9.09 15.94
C GLY A 34 49.81 -9.23 16.82
N GLU A 35 49.03 -8.18 17.04
CA GLU A 35 47.76 -8.25 17.77
C GLU A 35 46.66 -8.89 16.93
N THR A 36 45.87 -9.79 17.52
CA THR A 36 44.77 -10.45 16.81
C THR A 36 43.63 -9.48 16.57
N VAL A 37 43.31 -9.26 15.30
CA VAL A 37 42.16 -8.45 14.87
C VAL A 37 40.93 -9.36 14.77
N PRO A 38 39.77 -8.94 15.30
CA PRO A 38 38.57 -9.79 15.32
C PRO A 38 38.02 -10.06 13.90
N LEU A 39 37.87 -11.34 13.58
CA LEU A 39 37.21 -11.86 12.37
C LEU A 39 36.02 -12.75 12.74
N TYR A 40 34.83 -12.38 12.26
CA TYR A 40 33.60 -13.11 12.50
C TYR A 40 32.98 -13.59 11.19
N ALA A 41 32.65 -14.88 11.10
CA ALA A 41 31.80 -15.39 10.03
C ALA A 41 30.34 -15.12 10.36
N ASN A 42 29.54 -14.77 9.36
CA ASN A 42 28.12 -14.41 9.54
C ASN A 42 27.21 -15.48 8.92
N LYS A 43 27.00 -15.38 7.60
CA LYS A 43 26.00 -16.17 6.88
C LYS A 43 26.46 -16.59 5.50
N VAL A 44 25.81 -17.61 4.98
CA VAL A 44 25.92 -18.12 3.62
C VAL A 44 24.54 -18.19 2.99
N GLY A 45 24.46 -17.98 1.68
CA GLY A 45 23.19 -18.05 0.97
C GLY A 45 23.37 -17.97 -0.54
N PRO A 46 22.34 -18.35 -1.33
CA PRO A 46 22.34 -18.21 -2.77
C PRO A 46 22.41 -16.75 -3.19
N PHE A 47 23.28 -16.43 -4.14
CA PHE A 47 23.40 -15.06 -4.66
C PHE A 47 22.10 -14.57 -5.34
N HIS A 48 21.33 -15.46 -5.95
CA HIS A 48 20.07 -15.09 -6.62
C HIS A 48 18.86 -14.97 -5.68
N ASN A 49 18.97 -15.38 -4.42
CA ASN A 49 17.89 -15.29 -3.43
C ASN A 49 18.44 -14.84 -2.05
N PRO A 50 18.70 -13.54 -1.84
CA PRO A 50 19.33 -13.04 -0.62
C PRO A 50 18.48 -13.15 0.65
N SER A 51 17.17 -13.41 0.52
CA SER A 51 16.29 -13.64 1.68
C SER A 51 16.51 -15.01 2.33
N GLU A 52 17.07 -15.97 1.59
CA GLU A 52 17.40 -17.30 2.08
C GLU A 52 18.85 -17.27 2.60
N THR A 53 19.02 -17.22 3.91
CA THR A 53 20.35 -17.17 4.54
C THR A 53 20.47 -18.22 5.63
N TYR A 54 21.65 -18.81 5.74
CA TYR A 54 22.02 -19.88 6.67
C TYR A 54 23.30 -19.51 7.41
N ARG A 55 23.58 -20.16 8.53
CA ARG A 55 24.81 -19.88 9.28
C ARG A 55 26.01 -20.38 8.48
N TYR A 56 27.14 -19.69 8.62
CA TYR A 56 28.35 -20.05 7.88
C TYR A 56 28.76 -21.53 8.06
N PHE A 57 28.65 -22.06 9.28
CA PHE A 57 28.99 -23.45 9.61
C PHE A 57 27.86 -24.47 9.37
N ASP A 58 26.70 -24.07 8.83
CA ASP A 58 25.72 -25.05 8.34
C ASP A 58 26.24 -25.76 7.07
N LEU A 59 27.17 -25.12 6.35
CA LEU A 59 28.01 -25.78 5.35
C LEU A 59 29.25 -26.42 6.02
N PRO A 60 29.76 -27.56 5.52
CA PRO A 60 30.79 -28.34 6.19
C PRO A 60 32.20 -27.75 6.01
N PHE A 61 32.37 -26.46 6.30
CA PHE A 61 33.67 -25.79 6.44
C PHE A 61 34.43 -26.24 7.70
N CYS A 62 35.67 -25.75 7.87
CA CYS A 62 36.46 -25.92 9.09
C CYS A 62 35.85 -25.09 10.23
N SER A 63 35.46 -25.72 11.34
CA SER A 63 35.06 -25.02 12.57
C SER A 63 36.21 -25.02 13.58
N PRO A 64 36.43 -23.92 14.33
CA PRO A 64 37.36 -23.94 15.46
C PRO A 64 36.83 -24.83 16.61
N ASP A 65 37.73 -25.35 17.46
CA ASP A 65 37.37 -26.25 18.58
C ASP A 65 36.39 -25.61 19.57
N ASN A 66 36.48 -24.28 19.76
CA ASN A 66 35.56 -23.49 20.55
C ASN A 66 35.02 -22.34 19.70
N VAL A 67 33.86 -22.52 19.09
CA VAL A 67 33.13 -21.46 18.40
C VAL A 67 32.62 -20.48 19.45
N LYS A 68 33.13 -19.24 19.43
CA LYS A 68 32.64 -18.16 20.29
C LYS A 68 31.64 -17.34 19.50
N ASP A 69 30.41 -17.29 19.99
CA ASP A 69 29.38 -16.39 19.47
C ASP A 69 29.68 -14.95 19.93
N LYS A 70 29.59 -14.00 19.00
CA LYS A 70 29.63 -12.58 19.35
C LYS A 70 28.27 -12.18 19.91
N THR A 71 28.25 -11.41 21.01
CA THR A 71 27.02 -10.79 21.49
C THR A 71 26.55 -9.73 20.50
N GLU A 72 25.38 -9.96 19.92
CA GLU A 72 24.77 -9.09 18.90
C GLU A 72 23.87 -8.03 19.52
N ALA A 73 23.86 -6.83 18.94
CA ALA A 73 22.85 -5.83 19.29
C ALA A 73 21.47 -6.23 18.74
N LEU A 74 20.39 -5.71 19.35
CA LEU A 74 19.01 -6.02 18.95
C LEU A 74 18.78 -5.86 17.43
N GLY A 75 19.35 -4.82 16.82
CA GLY A 75 19.20 -4.57 15.39
C GLY A 75 20.01 -5.50 14.50
N GLU A 76 21.17 -5.99 14.98
CA GLU A 76 21.97 -6.98 14.26
C GLU A 76 21.21 -8.32 14.22
N VAL A 77 20.58 -8.69 15.34
CA VAL A 77 19.71 -9.87 15.41
C VAL A 77 18.50 -9.74 14.49
N LEU A 78 17.87 -8.54 14.43
CA LEU A 78 16.74 -8.27 13.54
C LEU A 78 17.12 -8.30 12.05
N ASN A 79 18.38 -7.98 11.72
CA ASN A 79 18.93 -8.12 10.38
C ASN A 79 19.26 -9.58 10.00
N GLY A 80 19.11 -10.51 10.95
CA GLY A 80 19.44 -11.92 10.78
C GLY A 80 20.94 -12.20 10.78
N ASP A 81 21.74 -11.34 11.42
CA ASP A 81 23.17 -11.59 11.60
C ASP A 81 23.37 -12.62 12.73
N ARG A 82 24.34 -13.51 12.50
CA ARG A 82 24.74 -14.65 13.36
C ARG A 82 26.26 -14.74 13.37
N LEU A 83 26.89 -13.89 14.16
CA LEU A 83 28.34 -13.68 14.16
C LEU A 83 29.06 -14.69 15.05
N VAL A 84 29.89 -15.51 14.42
CA VAL A 84 30.66 -16.57 15.05
C VAL A 84 32.15 -16.41 14.75
N SER A 85 33.03 -16.75 15.68
CA SER A 85 34.48 -16.67 15.46
C SER A 85 34.93 -17.51 14.27
N ALA A 86 35.61 -16.89 13.30
CA ALA A 86 36.14 -17.60 12.13
C ALA A 86 37.49 -18.27 12.46
N PRO A 87 37.87 -19.37 11.78
CA PRO A 87 39.10 -20.12 12.07
C PRO A 87 40.39 -19.47 11.51
N TYR A 88 40.29 -18.34 10.80
CA TYR A 88 41.44 -17.67 10.19
C TYR A 88 42.09 -16.69 11.17
N LYS A 89 43.41 -16.81 11.37
CA LYS A 89 44.18 -15.92 12.25
C LYS A 89 44.80 -14.79 11.43
N LEU A 90 44.11 -13.66 11.37
CA LEU A 90 44.52 -12.45 10.64
C LEU A 90 45.13 -11.43 11.62
N ASP A 91 46.32 -11.73 12.14
CA ASP A 91 47.00 -10.85 13.10
C ASP A 91 47.55 -9.59 12.41
N PHE A 92 47.50 -8.45 13.10
CA PHE A 92 47.82 -7.15 12.52
C PHE A 92 49.27 -7.08 12.02
N ARG A 93 49.44 -6.75 10.73
CA ARG A 93 50.73 -6.71 10.01
C ARG A 93 51.50 -8.04 9.97
N SER A 94 50.84 -9.17 10.24
CA SER A 94 51.42 -10.50 10.06
C SER A 94 51.06 -11.07 8.70
N GLU A 95 52.03 -11.14 7.78
CA GLU A 95 51.85 -11.80 6.48
C GLU A 95 51.96 -13.31 6.60
N LYS A 96 51.12 -14.01 5.85
CA LYS A 96 51.02 -15.47 5.87
C LYS A 96 50.82 -15.97 4.45
N ASP A 97 51.68 -16.88 4.01
CA ASP A 97 51.57 -17.49 2.68
C ASP A 97 51.09 -18.93 2.79
N SER A 98 49.88 -19.20 2.28
CA SER A 98 49.29 -20.53 2.15
C SER A 98 49.27 -21.34 3.47
N GLU A 99 48.79 -20.72 4.55
CA GLU A 99 48.63 -21.41 5.83
C GLU A 99 47.42 -22.36 5.77
N VAL A 100 47.57 -23.55 6.36
CA VAL A 100 46.51 -24.57 6.40
C VAL A 100 45.54 -24.24 7.52
N VAL A 101 44.25 -24.08 7.18
CA VAL A 101 43.17 -23.92 8.15
C VAL A 101 42.84 -25.26 8.78
N CYS A 102 42.47 -26.23 7.94
CA CYS A 102 42.23 -27.61 8.33
C CYS A 102 42.29 -28.55 7.12
N LYS A 103 42.55 -29.84 7.40
CA LYS A 103 42.36 -30.94 6.45
C LYS A 103 41.06 -31.65 6.80
N LYS A 104 40.18 -31.82 5.82
CA LYS A 104 38.86 -32.42 6.03
C LYS A 104 38.54 -33.41 4.91
N GLU A 105 38.18 -34.61 5.31
CA GLU A 105 37.61 -35.61 4.41
C GLU A 105 36.10 -35.37 4.31
N LEU A 106 35.61 -35.01 3.13
CA LEU A 106 34.20 -34.72 2.90
C LEU A 106 33.45 -36.02 2.58
N SER A 107 32.38 -36.31 3.35
CA SER A 107 31.49 -37.42 3.05
C SER A 107 30.66 -37.17 1.79
N LYS A 108 30.07 -38.22 1.20
CA LYS A 108 29.20 -38.09 0.00
C LYS A 108 28.05 -37.11 0.20
N GLU A 109 27.46 -37.08 1.40
CA GLU A 109 26.38 -36.15 1.76
C GLU A 109 26.89 -34.70 1.82
N GLN A 110 28.07 -34.49 2.39
CA GLN A 110 28.71 -33.16 2.47
C GLN A 110 29.13 -32.64 1.09
N VAL A 111 29.62 -33.53 0.23
CA VAL A 111 29.93 -33.21 -1.17
C VAL A 111 28.66 -32.82 -1.92
N ALA A 112 27.55 -33.55 -1.74
CA ALA A 112 26.27 -33.19 -2.34
C ALA A 112 25.76 -31.82 -1.84
N LEU A 113 25.93 -31.52 -0.55
CA LEU A 113 25.57 -30.24 0.04
C LEU A 113 26.38 -29.07 -0.58
N PHE A 114 27.71 -29.21 -0.65
CA PHE A 114 28.56 -28.21 -1.31
C PHE A 114 28.24 -28.10 -2.81
N ARG A 115 27.99 -29.21 -3.51
CA ARG A 115 27.59 -29.19 -4.92
C ARG A 115 26.30 -28.41 -5.12
N SER A 116 25.30 -28.61 -4.26
CA SER A 116 24.05 -27.85 -4.30
C SER A 116 24.28 -26.36 -4.04
N ALA A 117 25.14 -26.02 -3.08
CA ALA A 117 25.52 -24.63 -2.80
C ALA A 117 26.23 -23.97 -3.99
N VAL A 118 27.19 -24.67 -4.62
CA VAL A 118 27.90 -24.18 -5.81
C VAL A 118 26.94 -24.04 -7.01
N MET A 119 26.03 -24.99 -7.21
CA MET A 119 25.02 -24.92 -8.27
C MET A 119 24.12 -23.67 -8.15
N LYS A 120 23.86 -23.22 -6.93
CA LYS A 120 23.03 -22.03 -6.63
C LYS A 120 23.85 -20.75 -6.45
N ASP A 121 25.14 -20.76 -6.81
CA ASP A 121 26.08 -19.64 -6.66
C ASP A 121 26.07 -19.07 -5.22
N TYR A 122 26.26 -19.95 -4.23
CA TYR A 122 26.31 -19.50 -2.84
C TYR A 122 27.50 -18.58 -2.58
N TYR A 123 27.23 -17.51 -1.84
CA TYR A 123 28.24 -16.62 -1.28
C TYR A 123 28.33 -16.81 0.23
N PHE A 124 29.46 -16.42 0.80
CA PHE A 124 29.64 -16.25 2.23
C PHE A 124 29.82 -14.78 2.57
N GLN A 125 29.43 -14.41 3.78
CA GLN A 125 29.66 -13.11 4.37
C GLN A 125 30.43 -13.24 5.69
N MET A 126 31.47 -12.45 5.85
CA MET A 126 32.21 -12.32 7.12
C MET A 126 32.47 -10.84 7.43
N TYR A 127 32.93 -10.56 8.64
CA TYR A 127 33.27 -9.23 9.12
C TYR A 127 34.66 -9.23 9.76
N TYR A 128 35.53 -8.35 9.29
CA TYR A 128 36.87 -8.13 9.82
C TYR A 128 37.02 -6.69 10.29
N ASP A 129 37.28 -6.45 11.58
CA ASP A 129 37.28 -5.09 12.15
C ASP A 129 35.98 -4.29 11.80
N ASP A 130 34.85 -5.00 11.81
CA ASP A 130 33.52 -4.54 11.37
C ASP A 130 33.38 -4.17 9.88
N LEU A 131 34.41 -4.39 9.07
CA LEU A 131 34.35 -4.28 7.61
C LEU A 131 33.76 -5.58 7.02
N PRO A 132 32.69 -5.50 6.23
CA PRO A 132 32.12 -6.68 5.60
C PRO A 132 32.97 -7.14 4.42
N ILE A 133 33.00 -8.45 4.27
CA ILE A 133 33.62 -9.13 3.13
C ILE A 133 32.66 -10.20 2.62
N TRP A 134 32.66 -10.34 1.29
CA TRP A 134 31.88 -11.35 0.59
C TRP A 134 32.78 -12.13 -0.36
N GLY A 135 32.48 -13.42 -0.53
CA GLY A 135 33.15 -14.27 -1.50
C GLY A 135 32.24 -15.41 -1.94
N PHE A 136 32.49 -15.95 -3.13
CA PHE A 136 31.78 -17.13 -3.61
C PHE A 136 32.42 -18.40 -3.06
N ILE A 137 31.60 -19.42 -2.82
CA ILE A 137 32.07 -20.72 -2.30
C ILE A 137 32.72 -21.56 -3.39
N GLY A 138 32.24 -21.45 -4.63
CA GLY A 138 32.76 -22.20 -5.76
C GLY A 138 32.38 -21.58 -7.09
N LYS A 139 32.65 -22.30 -8.17
CA LYS A 139 32.25 -21.94 -9.53
C LYS A 139 31.67 -23.15 -10.26
N VAL A 140 30.69 -22.88 -11.11
CA VAL A 140 30.21 -23.85 -12.10
C VAL A 140 30.90 -23.57 -13.42
N ASP A 141 31.55 -24.58 -13.97
CA ASP A 141 32.14 -24.51 -15.29
C ASP A 141 31.13 -24.99 -16.34
N LYS A 142 30.79 -24.07 -17.24
CA LYS A 142 29.73 -24.20 -18.26
C LYS A 142 30.32 -24.24 -19.66
N GLU A 143 31.54 -24.76 -19.83
CA GLU A 143 32.19 -24.89 -21.14
C GLU A 143 31.34 -25.66 -22.17
N ASN A 144 30.61 -26.70 -21.75
CA ASN A 144 29.69 -27.44 -22.62
C ASN A 144 28.26 -26.90 -22.55
N ARG A 145 27.57 -26.86 -23.71
CA ARG A 145 26.19 -26.35 -23.82
C ARG A 145 25.15 -27.28 -23.18
N ASP A 146 25.50 -28.54 -22.90
CA ASP A 146 24.60 -29.53 -22.31
C ASP A 146 24.64 -29.49 -20.77
N PRO A 147 23.49 -29.39 -20.07
CA PRO A 147 23.43 -29.30 -18.61
C PRO A 147 24.00 -30.50 -17.85
N SER A 148 24.11 -31.65 -18.50
CA SER A 148 24.63 -32.90 -17.94
C SER A 148 26.15 -32.92 -17.77
N ASP A 149 26.88 -32.02 -18.43
CA ASP A 149 28.35 -31.96 -18.42
C ASP A 149 28.90 -30.84 -17.52
N TYR A 150 28.04 -30.16 -16.74
CA TYR A 150 28.49 -29.11 -15.83
C TYR A 150 29.42 -29.67 -14.76
N LYS A 151 30.60 -29.07 -14.65
CA LYS A 151 31.56 -29.39 -13.59
C LYS A 151 31.41 -28.40 -12.45
N TYR A 152 31.39 -28.95 -11.24
CA TYR A 152 31.21 -28.17 -10.02
C TYR A 152 32.52 -28.10 -9.26
N TYR A 153 33.05 -26.88 -9.08
CA TYR A 153 34.33 -26.66 -8.43
C TYR A 153 34.16 -25.89 -7.12
N LEU A 154 34.75 -26.40 -6.04
CA LEU A 154 34.84 -25.75 -4.74
C LEU A 154 36.16 -24.98 -4.61
N TYR A 155 36.12 -23.74 -4.14
CA TYR A 155 37.34 -23.00 -3.81
C TYR A 155 37.91 -23.49 -2.48
N ARG A 156 39.18 -23.90 -2.47
CA ARG A 156 39.88 -24.33 -1.24
C ARG A 156 40.84 -23.28 -0.68
N HIS A 157 41.17 -22.23 -1.45
CA HIS A 157 42.15 -21.22 -1.06
C HIS A 157 41.55 -19.81 -1.09
N ILE A 158 41.55 -19.14 0.06
CA ILE A 158 41.08 -17.76 0.23
C ILE A 158 42.27 -16.82 0.47
N ASN A 159 42.37 -15.77 -0.33
CA ASN A 159 43.39 -14.74 -0.21
C ASN A 159 42.77 -13.47 0.40
N PHE A 160 43.31 -13.04 1.53
CA PHE A 160 42.98 -11.80 2.21
C PHE A 160 44.03 -10.73 1.88
N ASP A 161 43.63 -9.70 1.13
CA ASP A 161 44.41 -8.49 0.90
C ASP A 161 43.92 -7.42 1.88
N ILE A 162 44.71 -7.13 2.92
CA ILE A 162 44.36 -6.18 3.97
C ILE A 162 45.16 -4.89 3.80
N PHE A 163 44.47 -3.77 3.83
CA PHE A 163 45.04 -2.44 3.73
C PHE A 163 44.96 -1.73 5.08
N TYR A 164 46.08 -1.16 5.50
CA TYR A 164 46.19 -0.46 6.77
C TYR A 164 46.73 0.96 6.59
N ASN A 165 46.49 1.80 7.58
CA ASN A 165 47.11 3.11 7.71
C ASN A 165 47.51 3.29 9.17
N LYS A 166 48.82 3.43 9.44
CA LYS A 166 49.38 3.45 10.80
C LYS A 166 48.91 2.24 11.61
N ASP A 167 48.22 2.45 12.72
CA ASP A 167 47.73 1.44 13.68
C ASP A 167 46.29 0.98 13.39
N ARG A 168 45.71 1.34 12.24
CA ARG A 168 44.30 1.06 11.93
C ARG A 168 44.13 0.27 10.64
N VAL A 169 43.14 -0.62 10.64
CA VAL A 169 42.68 -1.32 9.43
C VAL A 169 41.73 -0.40 8.66
N ILE A 170 41.96 -0.29 7.35
CA ILE A 170 41.19 0.60 6.48
C ILE A 170 40.32 -0.20 5.52
N GLU A 171 40.89 -1.18 4.84
CA GLU A 171 40.18 -1.94 3.82
C GLU A 171 40.60 -3.39 3.85
N ILE A 172 39.67 -4.29 3.53
CA ILE A 172 39.96 -5.70 3.30
C ILE A 172 39.33 -6.13 1.98
N ASN A 173 40.06 -6.93 1.22
CA ASN A 173 39.62 -7.57 -0.01
C ASN A 173 39.80 -9.07 0.11
N VAL A 174 38.78 -9.81 -0.32
CA VAL A 174 38.82 -11.27 -0.38
C VAL A 174 38.87 -11.69 -1.84
N ARG A 175 39.82 -12.55 -2.17
CA ARG A 175 39.96 -13.15 -3.49
C ARG A 175 40.07 -14.66 -3.34
N THR A 176 39.25 -15.40 -4.06
CA THR A 176 39.38 -16.86 -4.15
C THR A 176 40.26 -17.20 -5.35
N ASP A 177 41.26 -18.07 -5.17
CA ASP A 177 42.15 -18.46 -6.27
C ASP A 177 41.39 -19.34 -7.30
N PRO A 178 41.27 -18.93 -8.57
CA PRO A 178 40.60 -19.69 -9.61
C PRO A 178 41.24 -21.05 -9.93
N HIS A 179 42.52 -21.24 -9.57
CA HIS A 179 43.31 -22.44 -9.84
C HIS A 179 43.33 -23.41 -8.65
N ALA A 180 43.13 -22.90 -7.42
CA ALA A 180 43.03 -23.73 -6.22
C ALA A 180 41.58 -24.21 -6.01
N VAL A 181 41.16 -25.16 -6.85
CA VAL A 181 39.81 -25.73 -6.82
C VAL A 181 39.80 -27.24 -6.61
N VAL A 182 38.69 -27.75 -6.08
CA VAL A 182 38.41 -29.18 -5.93
C VAL A 182 37.17 -29.53 -6.73
N ASP A 183 37.23 -30.59 -7.53
CA ASP A 183 36.11 -31.09 -8.32
C ASP A 183 35.12 -31.87 -7.44
N LEU A 184 33.88 -31.39 -7.36
CA LEU A 184 32.78 -31.99 -6.61
C LEU A 184 31.77 -32.71 -7.50
N THR A 185 32.04 -32.88 -8.80
CA THR A 185 31.05 -33.38 -9.78
C THR A 185 30.58 -34.81 -9.48
N LYS A 186 31.43 -35.64 -8.87
CA LYS A 186 31.12 -37.04 -8.55
C LYS A 186 30.73 -37.21 -7.08
N ASP A 187 29.78 -38.10 -6.79
CA ASP A 187 29.37 -38.48 -5.42
C ASP A 187 30.38 -39.44 -4.78
N LYS A 188 31.57 -38.93 -4.52
CA LYS A 188 32.67 -39.65 -3.87
C LYS A 188 33.15 -38.88 -2.66
N GLU A 189 33.81 -39.58 -1.74
CA GLU A 189 34.57 -38.92 -0.69
C GLU A 189 35.73 -38.14 -1.31
N VAL A 190 35.94 -36.93 -0.80
CA VAL A 190 36.95 -36.00 -1.33
C VAL A 190 37.70 -35.37 -0.17
N ASP A 191 39.01 -35.55 -0.17
CA ASP A 191 39.91 -34.87 0.76
C ASP A 191 40.13 -33.43 0.34
N VAL A 192 39.80 -32.50 1.22
CA VAL A 192 39.97 -31.06 0.99
C VAL A 192 40.87 -30.47 2.06
N GLU A 193 41.95 -29.85 1.61
CA GLU A 193 42.81 -29.00 2.44
C GLU A 193 42.45 -27.54 2.20
N PHE A 194 41.84 -26.90 3.21
CA PHE A 194 41.49 -25.49 3.16
C PHE A 194 42.70 -24.64 3.54
N LEU A 195 43.05 -23.71 2.65
CA LEU A 195 44.21 -22.83 2.76
C LEU A 195 43.80 -21.37 2.79
N TYR A 196 44.63 -20.53 3.40
CA TYR A 196 44.49 -19.08 3.30
C TYR A 196 45.82 -18.36 3.20
N THR A 197 45.80 -17.20 2.56
CA THR A 197 46.95 -16.29 2.43
C THR A 197 46.54 -14.91 2.91
N VAL A 198 47.43 -14.23 3.61
CA VAL A 198 47.23 -12.89 4.18
C VAL A 198 48.34 -11.97 3.69
N LYS A 199 47.96 -10.91 2.98
CA LYS A 199 48.89 -9.88 2.48
C LYS A 199 48.51 -8.54 3.06
N TRP A 200 49.50 -7.81 3.58
CA TRP A 200 49.30 -6.50 4.18
C TRP A 200 49.86 -5.41 3.27
N LYS A 201 49.10 -4.34 3.06
CA LYS A 201 49.48 -3.21 2.19
C LYS A 201 49.21 -1.89 2.89
N GLU A 202 50.17 -0.99 2.87
CA GLU A 202 49.98 0.34 3.44
C GLU A 202 49.17 1.25 2.51
N THR A 203 48.31 2.10 3.10
CA THR A 203 47.48 3.07 2.38
C THR A 203 47.48 4.43 3.06
N ASN A 204 47.30 5.47 2.27
CA ASN A 204 47.22 6.85 2.75
C ASN A 204 45.78 7.31 3.07
N ILE A 205 44.80 6.41 3.00
CA ILE A 205 43.39 6.74 3.22
C ILE A 205 43.16 6.92 4.73
N PRO A 206 42.58 8.05 5.18
CA PRO A 206 42.27 8.24 6.60
C PRO A 206 41.15 7.30 7.06
N PHE A 207 41.17 6.94 8.33
CA PHE A 207 40.19 6.02 8.94
C PHE A 207 38.73 6.47 8.73
N ASP A 208 38.46 7.77 8.78
CA ASP A 208 37.10 8.32 8.63
C ASP A 208 36.50 8.07 7.25
N LYS A 209 37.35 7.86 6.23
CA LYS A 209 36.95 7.57 4.85
C LYS A 209 37.02 6.08 4.51
N ARG A 210 37.30 5.21 5.49
CA ARG A 210 37.46 3.76 5.24
C ARG A 210 36.22 3.14 4.58
N MET A 211 35.05 3.70 4.87
CA MET A 211 33.78 3.17 4.38
C MET A 211 33.35 3.74 3.03
N ASP A 212 34.06 4.73 2.50
CA ASP A 212 33.71 5.37 1.23
C ASP A 212 33.69 4.33 0.10
N LYS A 213 34.66 3.41 0.06
CA LYS A 213 34.71 2.29 -0.91
C LYS A 213 33.38 1.56 -1.02
N TYR A 214 32.73 1.33 0.11
CA TYR A 214 31.52 0.55 0.19
C TYR A 214 30.25 1.36 -0.13
N SER A 215 30.32 2.70 -0.04
CA SER A 215 29.27 3.62 -0.50
C SER A 215 29.40 3.98 -1.99
N GLN A 216 30.58 3.79 -2.59
CA GLN A 216 30.82 4.15 -3.99
C GLN A 216 30.05 3.28 -4.99
N SER A 217 29.69 2.04 -4.62
CA SER A 217 28.85 1.17 -5.46
C SER A 217 27.43 1.70 -5.67
N SER A 218 26.91 2.52 -4.75
CA SER A 218 25.60 3.18 -4.88
C SER A 218 25.69 4.58 -5.48
N SER A 219 26.85 5.26 -5.41
CA SER A 219 27.05 6.61 -5.94
C SER A 219 27.62 6.66 -7.38
N LEU A 220 27.56 5.55 -8.13
CA LEU A 220 28.06 5.51 -9.51
C LEU A 220 27.33 6.56 -10.38
N PRO A 221 28.01 7.33 -11.25
CA PRO A 221 27.42 8.48 -11.97
C PRO A 221 26.11 8.15 -12.71
N HIS A 222 26.05 6.96 -13.33
CA HIS A 222 24.85 6.49 -14.04
C HIS A 222 23.62 6.32 -13.14
N HIS A 223 23.80 5.90 -11.88
CA HIS A 223 22.69 5.74 -10.95
C HIS A 223 22.21 7.10 -10.43
N LEU A 224 23.14 8.02 -10.16
CA LEU A 224 22.80 9.38 -9.71
C LEU A 224 22.00 10.16 -10.77
N GLU A 225 22.34 10.02 -12.05
CA GLU A 225 21.59 10.60 -13.17
C GLU A 225 20.12 10.11 -13.20
N ILE A 226 19.89 8.82 -12.93
CA ILE A 226 18.54 8.25 -12.89
C ILE A 226 17.73 8.82 -11.73
N HIS A 227 18.34 9.01 -10.55
CA HIS A 227 17.68 9.63 -9.39
C HIS A 227 17.29 11.10 -9.66
N TRP A 228 18.18 11.89 -10.26
CA TRP A 228 17.86 13.26 -10.62
C TRP A 228 16.79 13.36 -11.71
N PHE A 229 16.82 12.47 -12.70
CA PHE A 229 15.76 12.37 -13.70
C PHE A 229 14.39 12.07 -13.05
N SER A 230 14.37 11.16 -12.07
CA SER A 230 13.17 10.86 -11.27
C SER A 230 12.63 12.09 -10.55
N ILE A 231 13.51 12.84 -9.88
CA ILE A 231 13.13 14.05 -9.14
C ILE A 231 12.54 15.09 -10.10
N ILE A 232 13.19 15.34 -11.25
CA ILE A 232 12.69 16.30 -12.25
C ILE A 232 11.31 15.89 -12.75
N ASN A 233 11.13 14.63 -13.13
CA ASN A 233 9.84 14.11 -13.61
C ASN A 233 8.74 14.23 -12.55
N SER A 234 9.09 13.98 -11.28
CA SER A 234 8.16 14.07 -10.15
C SER A 234 7.77 15.52 -9.85
N CYS A 235 8.74 16.46 -9.89
CA CYS A 235 8.48 17.89 -9.77
C CYS A 235 7.59 18.41 -10.90
N VAL A 236 7.85 18.00 -12.15
CA VAL A 236 6.99 18.34 -13.30
C VAL A 236 5.57 17.80 -13.09
N THR A 237 5.44 16.57 -12.60
CA THR A 237 4.14 15.96 -12.29
C THR A 237 3.38 16.77 -11.23
N VAL A 238 4.05 17.22 -10.17
CA VAL A 238 3.45 18.13 -9.16
C VAL A 238 3.01 19.44 -9.78
N LEU A 239 3.84 20.07 -10.63
CA LEU A 239 3.49 21.33 -11.30
C LEU A 239 2.29 21.18 -12.24
N LEU A 240 2.22 20.08 -12.98
CA LEU A 240 1.06 19.78 -13.84
C LEU A 240 -0.20 19.49 -13.02
N LEU A 241 -0.09 18.73 -11.92
CA LEU A 241 -1.22 18.44 -11.03
C LEU A 241 -1.74 19.68 -10.32
N THR A 242 -0.84 20.54 -9.82
CA THR A 242 -1.20 21.82 -9.21
C THR A 242 -1.87 22.74 -10.21
N GLY A 243 -1.32 22.86 -11.43
CA GLY A 243 -1.95 23.62 -12.50
C GLY A 243 -3.32 23.05 -12.90
N PHE A 244 -3.45 21.74 -13.02
CA PHE A 244 -4.72 21.08 -13.34
C PHE A 244 -5.76 21.24 -12.24
N LEU A 245 -5.39 21.03 -10.98
CA LEU A 245 -6.28 21.23 -9.83
C LEU A 245 -6.68 22.70 -9.69
N ALA A 246 -5.73 23.63 -9.83
CA ALA A 246 -6.02 25.06 -9.77
C ALA A 246 -6.94 25.49 -10.92
N THR A 247 -6.76 24.97 -12.13
CA THR A 247 -7.67 25.26 -13.25
C THR A 247 -9.05 24.65 -13.06
N ILE A 248 -9.18 23.43 -12.53
CA ILE A 248 -10.48 22.86 -12.16
C ILE A 248 -11.13 23.70 -11.08
N LEU A 249 -10.42 23.98 -9.98
CA LEU A 249 -10.96 24.73 -8.85
C LEU A 249 -11.38 26.13 -9.29
N MET A 250 -10.54 26.85 -10.04
CA MET A 250 -10.87 28.18 -10.56
C MET A 250 -12.01 28.14 -11.57
N ARG A 251 -12.05 27.14 -12.47
CA ARG A 251 -13.12 27.02 -13.46
C ARG A 251 -14.44 26.68 -12.79
N VAL A 252 -14.44 25.77 -11.82
CA VAL A 252 -15.67 25.40 -11.13
C VAL A 252 -16.10 26.48 -10.15
N LEU A 253 -15.20 27.06 -9.34
CA LEU A 253 -15.54 28.22 -8.51
C LEU A 253 -16.09 29.36 -9.34
N LYS A 254 -15.49 29.69 -10.48
CA LYS A 254 -16.02 30.73 -11.39
C LYS A 254 -17.41 30.36 -11.91
N ASN A 255 -17.61 29.11 -12.32
CA ASN A 255 -18.89 28.64 -12.83
C ASN A 255 -19.97 28.64 -11.74
N ASP A 256 -19.61 28.25 -10.52
CA ASP A 256 -20.45 28.25 -9.34
C ASP A 256 -20.80 29.69 -8.92
N PHE A 257 -19.82 30.60 -8.81
CA PHE A 257 -20.08 32.02 -8.51
C PHE A 257 -20.98 32.69 -9.56
N VAL A 258 -20.79 32.40 -10.86
CA VAL A 258 -21.63 32.95 -11.93
C VAL A 258 -23.05 32.38 -11.86
N LYS A 259 -23.20 31.09 -11.57
CA LYS A 259 -24.51 30.47 -11.36
C LYS A 259 -25.24 31.11 -10.17
N TYR A 260 -24.56 31.30 -9.05
CA TYR A 260 -25.16 31.87 -7.84
C TYR A 260 -25.43 33.38 -7.91
N ALA A 261 -24.59 34.14 -8.61
CA ALA A 261 -24.84 35.57 -8.85
C ALA A 261 -26.11 35.82 -9.68
N HIS A 262 -26.50 34.86 -10.53
CA HIS A 262 -27.75 34.91 -11.28
C HIS A 262 -28.95 34.34 -10.48
N ASP A 263 -28.73 33.37 -9.59
CA ASP A 263 -29.81 32.76 -8.78
C ASP A 263 -30.36 33.69 -7.68
N GLU A 264 -29.59 34.66 -7.17
CA GLU A 264 -30.09 35.67 -6.21
C GLU A 264 -31.20 36.58 -6.79
N GLU A 265 -31.29 36.72 -8.11
CA GLU A 265 -32.32 37.52 -8.79
C GLU A 265 -33.65 36.75 -9.01
N SER A 266 -33.69 35.43 -8.81
CA SER A 266 -34.86 34.56 -9.07
C SER A 266 -35.21 33.70 -7.85
N ALA A 267 -35.66 34.34 -6.77
CA ALA A 267 -35.75 33.75 -5.43
C ALA A 267 -36.95 32.82 -5.13
N GLU A 268 -37.75 32.36 -6.11
CA GLU A 268 -39.01 31.67 -5.77
C GLU A 268 -39.12 30.16 -6.04
N ASP A 269 -38.36 29.48 -6.92
CA ASP A 269 -38.66 28.04 -7.19
C ASP A 269 -37.50 27.17 -7.74
N GLN A 270 -36.21 27.50 -7.55
CA GLN A 270 -35.12 26.63 -8.06
C GLN A 270 -34.51 25.73 -6.97
N GLU A 271 -34.62 24.42 -7.19
CA GLU A 271 -34.00 23.35 -6.40
C GLU A 271 -32.48 23.60 -6.27
N GLU A 272 -32.00 23.76 -5.04
CA GLU A 272 -30.57 23.90 -4.74
C GLU A 272 -29.82 22.67 -5.31
N THR A 273 -28.94 22.83 -6.28
CA THR A 273 -28.23 21.71 -6.94
C THR A 273 -26.75 21.70 -6.58
N GLY A 274 -26.15 20.51 -6.38
CA GLY A 274 -24.72 20.34 -6.13
C GLY A 274 -24.29 20.38 -4.64
N TRP A 275 -23.08 20.87 -4.36
CA TRP A 275 -22.48 20.81 -3.01
C TRP A 275 -23.20 21.66 -1.94
N LYS A 276 -23.98 22.68 -2.34
CA LYS A 276 -24.86 23.43 -1.42
C LYS A 276 -26.01 22.55 -0.91
N TYR A 277 -26.45 21.57 -1.71
CA TYR A 277 -27.55 20.68 -1.38
C TYR A 277 -27.24 19.67 -0.27
N ILE A 278 -25.95 19.45 -0.01
CA ILE A 278 -25.45 18.54 1.03
C ILE A 278 -25.01 19.27 2.30
N HIS A 279 -25.18 20.61 2.40
CA HIS A 279 -24.71 21.39 3.56
C HIS A 279 -25.25 20.86 4.89
N GLY A 280 -26.46 20.29 4.90
CA GLY A 280 -27.10 19.68 6.07
C GLY A 280 -26.58 18.29 6.47
N ASP A 281 -25.77 17.63 5.64
CA ASP A 281 -25.31 16.25 5.88
C ASP A 281 -23.78 16.07 5.81
N VAL A 282 -23.02 17.04 5.28
CA VAL A 282 -21.55 16.96 5.12
C VAL A 282 -20.81 16.69 6.42
N PHE A 283 -21.24 17.26 7.54
CA PHE A 283 -20.55 17.11 8.84
C PHE A 283 -21.13 15.99 9.71
N ARG A 284 -21.95 15.09 9.14
CA ARG A 284 -22.46 13.92 9.85
C ARG A 284 -21.29 13.01 10.22
N TYR A 285 -21.26 12.58 11.48
CA TYR A 285 -20.19 11.71 11.97
C TYR A 285 -20.20 10.34 11.24
N PRO A 286 -19.03 9.75 11.00
CA PRO A 286 -18.94 8.44 10.35
C PRO A 286 -19.60 7.36 11.20
N LYS A 287 -20.29 6.40 10.55
CA LYS A 287 -20.92 5.24 11.22
C LYS A 287 -19.95 4.51 12.16
N TYR A 288 -18.74 4.22 11.67
CA TYR A 288 -17.67 3.54 12.44
C TYR A 288 -16.63 4.51 13.00
N LYS A 289 -17.05 5.33 13.98
CA LYS A 289 -16.20 6.34 14.65
C LYS A 289 -14.88 5.77 15.22
N SER A 290 -14.92 4.58 15.81
CA SER A 290 -13.73 3.95 16.42
C SER A 290 -12.71 3.51 15.37
N LEU A 291 -13.15 2.92 14.27
CA LEU A 291 -12.24 2.46 13.21
C LEU A 291 -11.52 3.64 12.55
N PHE A 292 -12.26 4.72 12.28
CA PHE A 292 -11.71 5.94 11.69
C PHE A 292 -10.71 6.64 12.61
N ALA A 293 -11.05 6.80 13.89
CA ALA A 293 -10.15 7.41 14.86
C ALA A 293 -8.89 6.57 15.11
N ALA A 294 -9.03 5.23 15.17
CA ALA A 294 -7.91 4.33 15.30
C ALA A 294 -6.99 4.35 14.08
N SER A 295 -7.54 4.34 12.87
CA SER A 295 -6.75 4.40 11.64
C SER A 295 -6.01 5.73 11.52
N LEU A 296 -6.64 6.85 11.92
CA LEU A 296 -6.00 8.16 12.00
C LEU A 296 -4.85 8.15 13.01
N GLY A 297 -5.07 7.59 14.20
CA GLY A 297 -4.02 7.42 15.21
C GLY A 297 -2.81 6.65 14.70
N SER A 298 -3.03 5.43 14.20
CA SER A 298 -1.95 4.60 13.63
C SER A 298 -1.26 5.29 12.44
N GLY A 299 -2.01 6.00 11.59
CA GLY A 299 -1.46 6.77 10.47
C GLY A 299 -0.54 7.91 10.93
N THR A 300 -0.96 8.69 11.93
CA THR A 300 -0.12 9.76 12.50
C THR A 300 1.14 9.21 13.19
N GLN A 301 1.07 8.03 13.80
CA GLN A 301 2.24 7.35 14.36
C GLN A 301 3.26 6.99 13.27
N LEU A 302 2.82 6.35 12.19
CA LEU A 302 3.71 5.94 11.11
C LEU A 302 4.31 7.15 10.38
N PHE A 303 3.52 8.22 10.21
CA PHE A 303 4.00 9.46 9.63
C PHE A 303 5.09 10.12 10.48
N THR A 304 4.85 10.25 11.79
CA THR A 304 5.84 10.83 12.72
C THR A 304 7.10 9.96 12.82
N LEU A 305 6.97 8.63 12.90
CA LEU A 305 8.08 7.70 12.83
C LEU A 305 8.93 7.91 11.57
N THR A 306 8.29 8.03 10.41
CA THR A 306 8.99 8.19 9.13
C THR A 306 9.79 9.49 9.10
N ILE A 307 9.21 10.58 9.59
CA ILE A 307 9.91 11.88 9.72
C ILE A 307 11.12 11.76 10.66
N PHE A 308 10.97 11.15 11.83
CA PHE A 308 12.08 10.98 12.77
C PHE A 308 13.21 10.14 12.18
N ILE A 309 12.90 9.06 11.47
CA ILE A 309 13.90 8.24 10.76
C ILE A 309 14.62 9.08 9.71
N PHE A 310 13.92 9.88 8.91
CA PHE A 310 14.58 10.75 7.94
C PHE A 310 15.50 11.80 8.59
N ILE A 311 15.08 12.39 9.71
CA ILE A 311 15.92 13.35 10.44
C ILE A 311 17.21 12.67 10.92
N LEU A 312 17.12 11.48 11.53
CA LEU A 312 18.30 10.71 11.96
C LEU A 312 19.19 10.28 10.79
N ALA A 313 18.58 9.95 9.65
CA ALA A 313 19.31 9.62 8.42
C ALA A 313 20.09 10.83 7.88
N LEU A 314 19.49 12.03 7.90
CA LEU A 314 20.13 13.28 7.46
C LEU A 314 21.25 13.73 8.42
N VAL A 315 21.10 13.48 9.72
CA VAL A 315 22.16 13.72 10.72
C VAL A 315 23.34 12.75 10.54
N GLY A 316 23.14 11.63 9.84
CA GLY A 316 24.19 10.65 9.55
C GLY A 316 24.31 9.54 10.59
N VAL A 317 23.29 9.33 11.43
CA VAL A 317 23.27 8.26 12.46
C VAL A 317 23.28 6.87 11.79
N PHE A 318 22.61 6.74 10.66
CA PHE A 318 22.61 5.52 9.84
C PHE A 318 23.79 5.52 8.87
N TYR A 319 25.00 5.47 9.42
CA TYR A 319 26.18 5.21 8.61
C TYR A 319 26.02 3.84 7.93
N PRO A 320 26.39 3.65 6.64
CA PRO A 320 25.97 2.49 5.83
C PRO A 320 26.34 1.10 6.37
N TYR A 321 27.13 1.05 7.44
CA TYR A 321 27.64 -0.17 8.06
C TYR A 321 27.64 -0.13 9.59
N ASN A 322 26.96 0.85 10.22
CA ASN A 322 26.62 0.71 11.64
C ASN A 322 25.52 -0.36 11.75
N ARG A 323 25.93 -1.60 12.04
CA ARG A 323 25.10 -2.79 11.86
C ARG A 323 23.85 -2.70 12.74
N GLY A 324 22.69 -2.96 12.12
CA GLY A 324 21.42 -2.99 12.84
C GLY A 324 20.90 -1.64 13.37
N ALA A 325 21.64 -0.54 13.21
CA ALA A 325 21.26 0.77 13.77
C ALA A 325 19.91 1.28 13.25
N LEU A 326 19.59 1.01 11.98
CA LEU A 326 18.29 1.33 11.39
C LEU A 326 17.16 0.55 12.08
N PHE A 327 17.33 -0.76 12.27
CA PHE A 327 16.32 -1.61 12.90
C PHE A 327 16.15 -1.31 14.39
N THR A 328 17.23 -1.03 15.12
CA THR A 328 17.13 -0.59 16.53
C THR A 328 16.38 0.74 16.64
N ALA A 329 16.76 1.73 15.82
CA ALA A 329 16.08 3.02 15.79
C ALA A 329 14.60 2.88 15.44
N LEU A 330 14.27 2.00 14.48
CA LEU A 330 12.88 1.73 14.11
C LEU A 330 12.06 1.19 15.28
N VAL A 331 12.58 0.20 16.03
CA VAL A 331 11.89 -0.36 17.20
C VAL A 331 11.72 0.69 18.31
N VAL A 332 12.78 1.44 18.62
CA VAL A 332 12.78 2.46 19.69
C VAL A 332 11.85 3.62 19.35
N ILE A 333 11.97 4.19 18.15
CA ILE A 333 11.12 5.32 17.71
C ILE A 333 9.67 4.88 17.58
N TYR A 334 9.39 3.65 17.14
CA TYR A 334 8.04 3.11 17.12
C TYR A 334 7.42 3.06 18.51
N ALA A 335 8.18 2.59 19.52
CA ALA A 335 7.72 2.57 20.91
C ALA A 335 7.46 3.99 21.44
N LEU A 336 8.34 4.96 21.16
CA LEU A 336 8.20 6.35 21.62
C LEU A 336 7.05 7.10 20.95
N THR A 337 6.82 6.88 19.65
CA THR A 337 5.76 7.54 18.88
C THR A 337 4.35 7.01 19.21
N SER A 338 4.23 5.90 19.93
CA SER A 338 2.95 5.32 20.35
C SER A 338 2.07 6.27 21.16
N GLY A 339 2.66 7.16 21.96
CA GLY A 339 1.93 8.19 22.70
C GLY A 339 1.22 9.19 21.79
N ILE A 340 1.81 9.54 20.65
CA ILE A 340 1.20 10.41 19.64
C ILE A 340 -0.03 9.71 19.04
N ALA A 341 0.09 8.42 18.73
CA ALA A 341 -1.01 7.59 18.22
C ALA A 341 -2.21 7.57 19.19
N GLY A 342 -1.92 7.38 20.48
CA GLY A 342 -2.95 7.36 21.53
C GLY A 342 -3.64 8.72 21.70
N TYR A 343 -2.86 9.80 21.63
CA TYR A 343 -3.35 11.18 21.71
C TYR A 343 -4.27 11.51 20.55
N THR A 344 -3.82 11.33 19.31
CA THR A 344 -4.60 11.68 18.10
C THR A 344 -5.84 10.81 17.96
N ALA A 345 -5.73 9.49 18.19
CA ALA A 345 -6.89 8.60 18.14
C ALA A 345 -7.94 8.95 19.19
N THR A 346 -7.53 9.21 20.43
CA THR A 346 -8.48 9.46 21.53
C THR A 346 -9.10 10.85 21.43
N SER A 347 -8.30 11.85 21.06
CA SER A 347 -8.77 13.23 20.86
C SER A 347 -9.84 13.28 19.76
N PHE A 348 -9.56 12.74 18.57
CA PHE A 348 -10.54 12.67 17.48
C PHE A 348 -11.76 11.80 17.83
N TYR A 349 -11.57 10.67 18.52
CA TYR A 349 -12.70 9.85 18.94
C TYR A 349 -13.64 10.58 19.91
N CYS A 350 -13.09 11.37 20.83
CA CYS A 350 -13.88 12.20 21.74
C CYS A 350 -14.56 13.36 21.00
N GLN A 351 -13.91 13.96 20.00
CA GLN A 351 -14.49 14.99 19.13
C GLN A 351 -15.71 14.50 18.35
N LEU A 352 -15.73 13.21 17.99
CA LEU A 352 -16.86 12.55 17.33
C LEU A 352 -17.93 12.05 18.33
N GLU A 353 -17.93 12.53 19.58
CA GLU A 353 -18.85 12.12 20.65
C GLU A 353 -18.73 10.62 21.02
N GLY A 354 -17.54 10.04 20.89
CA GLY A 354 -17.26 8.68 21.30
C GLY A 354 -17.14 8.54 22.82
N THR A 355 -17.92 7.65 23.43
CA THR A 355 -17.92 7.40 24.89
C THR A 355 -16.86 6.38 25.32
N ASN A 356 -16.67 5.32 24.53
CA ASN A 356 -15.83 4.16 24.87
C ASN A 356 -14.37 4.33 24.42
N TRP A 357 -13.69 5.37 24.93
CA TRP A 357 -12.33 5.73 24.53
C TRP A 357 -11.28 4.64 24.80
N VAL A 358 -11.45 3.84 25.87
CA VAL A 358 -10.54 2.73 26.20
C VAL A 358 -10.58 1.65 25.12
N ARG A 359 -11.79 1.30 24.64
CA ARG A 359 -11.97 0.32 23.55
C ARG A 359 -11.36 0.84 22.25
N ASN A 360 -11.53 2.14 21.97
CA ASN A 360 -10.91 2.79 20.82
C ASN A 360 -9.38 2.69 20.90
N LEU A 361 -8.80 2.95 22.07
CA LEU A 361 -7.36 2.94 22.27
C LEU A 361 -6.75 1.53 22.10
N LEU A 362 -7.42 0.51 22.63
CA LEU A 362 -7.04 -0.89 22.42
C LEU A 362 -7.10 -1.24 20.93
N PHE A 363 -8.14 -0.78 20.23
CA PHE A 363 -8.28 -0.98 18.79
C PHE A 363 -7.16 -0.29 18.00
N THR A 364 -6.77 0.94 18.34
CA THR A 364 -5.61 1.65 17.75
C THR A 364 -4.31 0.86 17.89
N GLY A 365 -4.05 0.30 19.07
CA GLY A 365 -2.86 -0.53 19.31
C GLY A 365 -2.85 -1.83 18.50
N CYS A 366 -4.02 -2.47 18.35
CA CYS A 366 -4.14 -3.76 17.66
C CYS A 366 -4.29 -3.65 16.14
N LEU A 367 -4.80 -2.54 15.60
CA LEU A 367 -5.16 -2.40 14.19
C LEU A 367 -3.98 -2.67 13.24
N PHE A 368 -2.81 -2.14 13.57
CA PHE A 368 -1.58 -2.33 12.78
C PHE A 368 -0.69 -3.43 13.36
N CYS A 369 -0.50 -3.47 14.69
CA CYS A 369 0.37 -4.47 15.32
C CYS A 369 -0.17 -5.90 15.20
N GLY A 370 -1.49 -6.09 15.27
CA GLY A 370 -2.11 -7.42 15.26
C GLY A 370 -1.84 -8.18 13.96
N PRO A 371 -2.21 -7.65 12.78
CA PRO A 371 -1.91 -8.29 11.51
C PRO A 371 -0.40 -8.48 11.27
N LEU A 372 0.44 -7.51 11.66
CA LEU A 372 1.89 -7.64 11.55
C LEU A 372 2.44 -8.76 12.43
N PHE A 373 1.94 -8.88 13.67
CA PHE A 373 2.34 -9.94 14.58
C PHE A 373 1.94 -11.32 14.06
N LEU A 374 0.74 -11.46 13.48
CA LEU A 374 0.29 -12.71 12.86
C LEU A 374 1.16 -13.09 11.65
N MET A 375 1.45 -12.13 10.77
CA MET A 375 2.36 -12.33 9.64
C MET A 375 3.77 -12.70 10.11
N PHE A 376 4.28 -12.02 11.13
CA PHE A 376 5.57 -12.34 11.75
C PHE A 376 5.58 -13.77 12.32
N CYS A 377 4.57 -14.17 13.08
CA CYS A 377 4.49 -15.53 13.65
C CYS A 377 4.52 -16.60 12.55
N PHE A 378 3.77 -16.39 11.46
CA PHE A 378 3.77 -17.30 10.32
C PHE A 378 5.15 -17.37 9.66
N LEU A 379 5.73 -16.23 9.29
CA LEU A 379 7.04 -16.17 8.61
C LEU A 379 8.17 -16.71 9.49
N ASN A 380 8.15 -16.41 10.79
CA ASN A 380 9.15 -16.91 11.74
C ASN A 380 9.03 -18.44 11.92
N THR A 381 7.81 -18.99 11.91
CA THR A 381 7.59 -20.44 11.95
C THR A 381 8.18 -21.12 10.71
N VAL A 382 7.97 -20.54 9.52
CA VAL A 382 8.57 -21.03 8.28
C VAL A 382 10.09 -20.92 8.33
N ALA A 383 10.64 -19.81 8.81
CA ALA A 383 12.08 -19.61 8.93
C ALA A 383 12.74 -20.63 9.86
N ILE A 384 12.09 -20.95 11.00
CA ILE A 384 12.53 -22.00 11.93
C ILE A 384 12.50 -23.37 11.26
N ALA A 385 11.43 -23.70 10.51
CA ALA A 385 11.32 -24.99 9.82
C ALA A 385 12.45 -25.23 8.80
N TYR A 386 12.98 -24.17 8.18
CA TYR A 386 14.11 -24.24 7.25
C TYR A 386 15.47 -23.96 7.91
N ASN A 387 15.56 -23.74 9.23
CA ASN A 387 16.78 -23.31 9.93
C ASN A 387 17.45 -22.07 9.31
N ALA A 388 16.66 -21.13 8.77
CA ALA A 388 17.19 -19.91 8.19
C ALA A 388 17.67 -18.93 9.28
N THR A 389 18.73 -18.17 9.03
CA THR A 389 19.24 -17.13 9.96
C THR A 389 18.28 -15.97 10.14
N ALA A 390 17.33 -15.79 9.21
CA ALA A 390 16.21 -14.86 9.34
C ALA A 390 15.25 -15.21 10.49
N ALA A 391 15.29 -16.44 11.02
CA ALA A 391 14.53 -16.81 12.20
C ALA A 391 15.01 -16.01 13.43
N LEU A 392 14.07 -15.34 14.10
CA LEU A 392 14.36 -14.67 15.37
C LEU A 392 14.37 -15.69 16.51
N PRO A 393 15.42 -15.68 17.36
CA PRO A 393 15.51 -16.57 18.50
C PRO A 393 14.48 -16.17 19.54
N PHE A 394 14.04 -17.14 20.34
CA PHE A 394 13.01 -16.93 21.35
C PHE A 394 13.32 -15.76 22.30
N GLY A 395 14.59 -15.60 22.70
CA GLY A 395 15.01 -14.50 23.58
C GLY A 395 14.71 -13.12 22.99
N THR A 396 14.97 -12.91 21.70
CA THR A 396 14.69 -11.62 21.04
C THR A 396 13.19 -11.35 20.93
N ILE A 397 12.39 -12.40 20.68
CA ILE A 397 10.92 -12.27 20.65
C ILE A 397 10.41 -11.79 22.02
N VAL A 398 10.92 -12.37 23.11
CA VAL A 398 10.58 -11.94 24.47
C VAL A 398 10.99 -10.49 24.71
N VAL A 399 12.19 -10.07 24.28
CA VAL A 399 12.64 -8.67 24.39
C VAL A 399 11.70 -7.71 23.65
N ILE A 400 11.27 -8.04 22.43
CA ILE A 400 10.34 -7.20 21.66
C ILE A 400 8.97 -7.11 22.36
N VAL A 401 8.46 -8.22 22.89
CA VAL A 401 7.21 -8.25 23.66
C VAL A 401 7.34 -7.43 24.95
N LEU A 402 8.48 -7.49 25.62
CA LEU A 402 8.76 -6.66 26.81
C LEU A 402 8.80 -5.17 26.47
N ILE A 403 9.46 -4.77 25.39
CA ILE A 403 9.45 -3.37 24.93
C ILE A 403 8.02 -2.93 24.62
N TRP A 404 7.24 -3.77 23.94
CA TRP A 404 5.85 -3.45 23.61
C TRP A 404 4.95 -3.31 24.85
N THR A 405 5.08 -4.23 25.82
CA THR A 405 4.26 -4.23 27.05
C THR A 405 4.69 -3.16 28.05
N LEU A 406 5.99 -2.89 28.22
CA LEU A 406 6.53 -1.99 29.24
C LEU A 406 6.67 -0.54 28.75
N VAL A 407 6.86 -0.33 27.44
CA VAL A 407 7.06 1.01 26.87
C VAL A 407 5.87 1.39 25.99
N THR A 408 5.62 0.64 24.91
CA THR A 408 4.63 1.02 23.91
C THR A 408 3.21 1.10 24.49
N SER A 409 2.77 0.09 25.26
CA SER A 409 1.42 0.06 25.82
C SER A 409 1.17 1.18 26.85
N PRO A 410 2.06 1.42 27.84
CA PRO A 410 1.90 2.54 28.77
C PRO A 410 1.93 3.91 28.09
N LEU A 411 2.85 4.13 27.14
CA LEU A 411 2.91 5.40 26.39
C LEU A 411 1.63 5.64 25.57
N LEU A 412 1.10 4.58 24.94
CA LEU A 412 -0.18 4.64 24.23
C LEU A 412 -1.33 5.05 25.18
N VAL A 413 -1.38 4.46 26.39
CA VAL A 413 -2.38 4.80 27.43
C VAL A 413 -2.23 6.24 27.91
N LEU A 414 -1.01 6.68 28.21
CA LEU A 414 -0.72 8.05 28.62
C LEU A 414 -1.12 9.06 27.54
N GLY A 415 -0.79 8.76 26.28
CA GLY A 415 -1.24 9.53 25.12
C GLY A 415 -2.76 9.60 25.02
N GLY A 416 -3.45 8.47 25.23
CA GLY A 416 -4.91 8.41 25.25
C GLY A 416 -5.54 9.25 26.37
N ILE A 417 -4.98 9.21 27.58
CA ILE A 417 -5.43 10.05 28.71
C ILE A 417 -5.24 11.54 28.38
N ALA A 418 -4.08 11.91 27.82
CA ALA A 418 -3.81 13.27 27.39
C ALA A 418 -4.80 13.73 26.30
N GLY A 419 -5.08 12.87 25.32
CA GLY A 419 -6.06 13.15 24.26
C GLY A 419 -7.49 13.30 24.79
N LYS A 420 -7.87 12.51 25.79
CA LYS A 420 -9.17 12.63 26.47
C LYS A 420 -9.30 13.92 27.28
N ASN A 421 -8.21 14.41 27.86
CA ASN A 421 -8.21 15.64 28.65
C ASN A 421 -8.16 16.90 27.77
N SER A 422 -7.58 16.79 26.57
CA SER A 422 -7.47 17.89 25.59
C SER A 422 -8.67 17.98 24.65
N LYS A 423 -9.89 17.75 25.14
CA LYS A 423 -11.12 17.81 24.35
C LYS A 423 -11.36 19.23 23.82
N ALA A 424 -11.02 19.46 22.57
CA ALA A 424 -11.66 20.50 21.78
C ALA A 424 -13.00 19.96 21.27
N GLU A 425 -14.08 20.72 21.39
CA GLU A 425 -15.34 20.37 20.72
C GLU A 425 -15.15 20.48 19.19
N PHE A 426 -15.70 19.52 18.45
CA PHE A 426 -15.72 19.59 17.00
C PHE A 426 -16.68 20.69 16.56
N GLN A 427 -16.14 21.84 16.16
CA GLN A 427 -16.93 22.97 15.67
C GLN A 427 -17.31 22.73 14.20
N ALA A 428 -18.44 22.06 13.99
CA ALA A 428 -19.02 21.94 12.65
C ALA A 428 -19.54 23.31 12.17
N PRO A 429 -19.18 23.77 10.95
CA PRO A 429 -19.66 25.04 10.38
C PRO A 429 -21.18 25.14 10.26
N CYS A 430 -21.88 24.02 10.12
CA CYS A 430 -23.33 23.95 10.01
C CYS A 430 -23.89 22.75 10.78
N ARG A 431 -25.13 22.89 11.25
CA ARG A 431 -25.85 21.84 11.97
C ARG A 431 -26.35 20.78 11.00
N THR A 432 -26.27 19.52 11.42
CA THR A 432 -26.78 18.40 10.62
C THR A 432 -28.30 18.26 10.72
N THR A 433 -28.92 17.84 9.62
CA THR A 433 -30.33 17.47 9.55
C THR A 433 -30.60 16.15 10.28
N LYS A 434 -31.85 15.92 10.71
CA LYS A 434 -32.21 14.71 11.48
C LYS A 434 -32.07 13.44 10.64
N TYR A 435 -32.54 13.47 9.39
CA TYR A 435 -32.52 12.32 8.48
C TYR A 435 -31.43 12.48 7.43
N PRO A 436 -30.58 11.45 7.22
CA PRO A 436 -29.58 11.48 6.18
C PRO A 436 -30.27 11.41 4.81
N ARG A 437 -29.75 12.18 3.86
CA ARG A 437 -30.21 12.12 2.49
C ARG A 437 -29.74 10.85 1.75
N GLU A 438 -30.56 10.35 0.84
CA GLU A 438 -30.17 9.28 -0.09
C GLU A 438 -29.07 9.73 -1.05
N ILE A 439 -28.07 8.87 -1.24
CA ILE A 439 -26.94 9.12 -2.13
C ILE A 439 -27.35 8.71 -3.56
N PRO A 440 -27.17 9.57 -4.57
CA PRO A 440 -27.54 9.24 -5.95
C PRO A 440 -26.69 8.08 -6.48
N PRO A 441 -27.26 7.19 -7.32
CA PRO A 441 -26.51 6.09 -7.91
C PRO A 441 -25.39 6.60 -8.82
N LEU A 442 -24.16 6.27 -8.47
CA LEU A 442 -22.98 6.68 -9.22
C LEU A 442 -22.79 5.81 -10.48
N PRO A 443 -22.38 6.39 -11.62
CA PRO A 443 -21.92 5.61 -12.77
C PRO A 443 -20.74 4.70 -12.39
N TRP A 444 -20.59 3.57 -13.09
CA TRP A 444 -19.57 2.55 -12.79
C TRP A 444 -18.14 3.13 -12.63
N TYR A 445 -17.77 4.12 -13.45
CA TYR A 445 -16.43 4.74 -13.44
C TYR A 445 -16.20 5.70 -12.26
N ARG A 446 -17.26 6.13 -11.58
CA ARG A 446 -17.23 6.86 -10.31
C ARG A 446 -17.44 5.95 -9.10
N GLY A 447 -17.49 4.64 -9.32
CA GLY A 447 -17.49 3.67 -8.23
C GLY A 447 -16.19 3.71 -7.44
N THR A 448 -16.21 3.10 -6.26
CA THR A 448 -15.07 3.05 -5.33
C THR A 448 -13.82 2.46 -5.98
N VAL A 449 -13.91 1.33 -6.68
CA VAL A 449 -12.73 0.62 -7.22
C VAL A 449 -11.99 1.42 -8.31
N PRO A 450 -12.65 1.99 -9.35
CA PRO A 450 -11.96 2.86 -10.31
C PRO A 450 -11.36 4.11 -9.66
N GLN A 451 -12.04 4.69 -8.68
CA GLN A 451 -11.50 5.83 -7.92
C GLN A 451 -10.25 5.45 -7.13
N MET A 452 -10.17 4.25 -6.56
CA MET A 452 -8.94 3.75 -5.91
C MET A 452 -7.76 3.70 -6.86
N ALA A 453 -7.98 3.10 -8.04
CA ALA A 453 -6.92 2.96 -9.04
C ALA A 453 -6.43 4.33 -9.51
N MET A 454 -7.36 5.27 -9.74
CA MET A 454 -7.03 6.64 -10.12
C MET A 454 -6.30 7.41 -9.01
N ALA A 455 -6.74 7.25 -7.75
CA ALA A 455 -6.13 7.89 -6.58
C ALA A 455 -4.69 7.45 -6.36
N GLY A 456 -4.41 6.15 -6.51
CA GLY A 456 -3.08 5.58 -6.28
C GLY A 456 -2.11 5.78 -7.44
N PHE A 457 -2.60 5.93 -8.68
CA PHE A 457 -1.75 6.01 -9.88
C PHE A 457 -0.78 7.21 -9.85
N LEU A 458 -1.27 8.38 -9.45
CA LEU A 458 -0.48 9.62 -9.48
C LEU A 458 0.63 9.63 -8.41
N PRO A 459 0.36 9.33 -7.12
CA PRO A 459 1.41 9.11 -6.13
C PRO A 459 2.40 8.01 -6.52
N PHE A 460 1.93 6.90 -7.10
CA PHE A 460 2.79 5.81 -7.56
C PHE A 460 3.75 6.27 -8.66
N SER A 461 3.27 7.04 -9.64
CA SER A 461 4.09 7.58 -10.72
C SER A 461 5.20 8.53 -10.24
N ALA A 462 5.01 9.18 -9.09
CA ALA A 462 6.00 10.07 -8.50
C ALA A 462 7.10 9.33 -7.70
N ILE A 463 6.85 8.10 -7.24
CA ILE A 463 7.81 7.37 -6.39
C ILE A 463 8.37 6.09 -7.02
N TYR A 464 7.84 5.63 -8.16
CA TYR A 464 8.16 4.28 -8.68
C TYR A 464 9.65 3.98 -8.84
N ILE A 465 10.47 4.97 -9.24
CA ILE A 465 11.92 4.79 -9.40
C ILE A 465 12.57 4.56 -8.05
N GLU A 466 12.29 5.41 -7.05
CA GLU A 466 12.85 5.23 -5.71
C GLU A 466 12.32 3.95 -5.06
N LEU A 467 11.05 3.62 -5.29
CA LEU A 467 10.46 2.38 -4.79
C LEU A 467 11.17 1.15 -5.36
N TYR A 468 11.55 1.17 -6.64
CA TYR A 468 12.37 0.12 -7.26
C TYR A 468 13.73 -0.01 -6.57
N TYR A 469 14.41 1.11 -6.29
CA TYR A 469 15.72 1.08 -5.60
C TYR A 469 15.61 0.66 -4.14
N ILE A 470 14.56 1.05 -3.43
CA ILE A 470 14.26 0.58 -2.07
C ILE A 470 14.05 -0.93 -2.09
N PHE A 471 13.21 -1.45 -2.99
CA PHE A 471 13.00 -2.89 -3.09
C PHE A 471 14.27 -3.63 -3.53
N ALA A 472 15.06 -3.08 -4.44
CA ALA A 472 16.35 -3.65 -4.81
C ALA A 472 17.35 -3.65 -3.64
N SER A 473 17.18 -2.75 -2.66
CA SER A 473 18.00 -2.72 -1.44
C SER A 473 17.49 -3.67 -0.36
N VAL A 474 16.17 -3.78 -0.18
CA VAL A 474 15.54 -4.71 0.77
C VAL A 474 15.71 -6.16 0.35
N TRP A 475 15.61 -6.43 -0.97
CA TRP A 475 15.63 -7.77 -1.56
C TRP A 475 16.90 -8.06 -2.35
N GLY A 476 17.93 -7.21 -2.27
CA GLY A 476 19.15 -7.35 -3.07
C GLY A 476 20.42 -7.01 -2.29
N HIS A 477 21.56 -7.20 -2.96
CA HIS A 477 22.90 -7.04 -2.35
C HIS A 477 23.41 -5.60 -2.26
N ARG A 478 22.56 -4.61 -2.59
CA ARG A 478 22.96 -3.21 -2.67
C ARG A 478 22.41 -2.43 -1.48
N ILE A 479 23.27 -1.66 -0.83
CA ILE A 479 22.85 -0.76 0.25
C ILE A 479 22.42 0.57 -0.37
N TYR A 480 21.20 1.01 -0.07
CA TYR A 480 20.75 2.34 -0.45
C TYR A 480 21.33 3.38 0.49
N THR A 481 22.23 4.24 0.01
CA THR A 481 22.96 5.22 0.83
C THR A 481 22.50 6.66 0.64
N ILE A 482 21.58 6.93 -0.28
CA ILE A 482 21.22 8.31 -0.69
C ILE A 482 19.95 8.79 0.02
N TYR A 483 19.99 8.85 1.35
CA TYR A 483 18.84 9.25 2.17
C TYR A 483 18.30 10.66 1.87
N SER A 484 19.16 11.58 1.43
CA SER A 484 18.76 12.96 1.10
C SER A 484 17.81 13.04 -0.10
N ILE A 485 18.06 12.24 -1.14
CA ILE A 485 17.15 12.17 -2.31
C ILE A 485 15.83 11.55 -1.90
N LEU A 486 15.87 10.47 -1.12
CA LEU A 486 14.68 9.81 -0.62
C LEU A 486 13.80 10.75 0.21
N PHE A 487 14.40 11.63 1.02
CA PHE A 487 13.66 12.63 1.79
C PHE A 487 12.96 13.67 0.90
N ILE A 488 13.62 14.15 -0.17
CA ILE A 488 12.99 15.08 -1.14
C ILE A 488 11.81 14.41 -1.83
N VAL A 489 11.98 13.16 -2.27
CA VAL A 489 10.91 12.39 -2.92
C VAL A 489 9.77 12.11 -1.93
N PHE A 490 10.05 11.89 -0.65
CA PHE A 490 9.03 11.78 0.39
C PHE A 490 8.21 13.06 0.55
N ILE A 491 8.84 14.24 0.55
CA ILE A 491 8.12 15.53 0.56
C ILE A 491 7.23 15.68 -0.67
N ILE A 492 7.74 15.35 -1.85
CA ILE A 492 6.97 15.37 -3.10
C ILE A 492 5.75 14.44 -2.99
N LEU A 493 5.93 13.23 -2.46
CA LEU A 493 4.84 12.28 -2.24
C LEU A 493 3.76 12.85 -1.31
N LEU A 494 4.13 13.53 -0.21
CA LEU A 494 3.17 14.18 0.69
C LEU A 494 2.37 15.28 -0.02
N ILE A 495 3.02 16.07 -0.86
CA ILE A 495 2.36 17.14 -1.62
C ILE A 495 1.40 16.53 -2.66
N VAL A 496 1.83 15.53 -3.42
CA VAL A 496 0.97 14.85 -4.42
C VAL A 496 -0.23 14.19 -3.73
N THR A 497 -0.01 13.46 -2.64
CA THR A 497 -1.11 12.81 -1.90
C THR A 497 -2.08 13.82 -1.30
N ALA A 498 -1.61 14.96 -0.79
CA ALA A 498 -2.46 16.05 -0.34
C ALA A 498 -3.32 16.63 -1.49
N PHE A 499 -2.75 16.87 -2.67
CA PHE A 499 -3.53 17.37 -3.81
C PHE A 499 -4.56 16.38 -4.32
N ILE A 500 -4.19 15.10 -4.41
CA ILE A 500 -5.13 14.05 -4.85
C ILE A 500 -6.27 13.87 -3.85
N THR A 501 -5.98 13.90 -2.55
CA THR A 501 -7.03 13.79 -1.52
C THR A 501 -8.00 14.96 -1.61
N VAL A 502 -7.52 16.21 -1.73
CA VAL A 502 -8.37 17.40 -1.92
C VAL A 502 -9.23 17.30 -3.19
N ALA A 503 -8.63 16.85 -4.30
CA ALA A 503 -9.35 16.70 -5.57
C ALA A 503 -10.46 15.64 -5.49
N LEU A 504 -10.18 14.49 -4.85
CA LEU A 504 -11.15 13.40 -4.71
C LEU A 504 -12.27 13.75 -3.74
N THR A 505 -11.96 14.41 -2.61
CA THR A 505 -13.00 14.91 -1.69
C THR A 505 -13.91 15.89 -2.41
N TYR A 506 -13.34 16.76 -3.25
CA TYR A 506 -14.12 17.70 -4.04
C TYR A 506 -15.04 16.99 -5.05
N PHE A 507 -14.51 16.03 -5.83
CA PHE A 507 -15.31 15.30 -6.81
C PHE A 507 -16.41 14.44 -6.16
N GLN A 508 -16.18 13.94 -4.95
CA GLN A 508 -17.19 13.23 -4.17
C GLN A 508 -18.31 14.17 -3.70
N LEU A 509 -17.96 15.31 -3.12
CA LEU A 509 -18.94 16.30 -2.67
C LEU A 509 -19.73 16.89 -3.85
N ALA A 510 -19.08 17.10 -5.00
CA ALA A 510 -19.73 17.53 -6.24
C ALA A 510 -20.67 16.46 -6.84
N ALA A 511 -20.56 15.21 -6.41
CA ALA A 511 -21.48 14.12 -6.77
C ALA A 511 -22.59 13.91 -5.72
N GLU A 512 -22.77 14.86 -4.79
CA GLU A 512 -23.80 14.85 -3.74
C GLU A 512 -23.64 13.69 -2.73
N ASP A 513 -22.44 13.11 -2.67
CA ASP A 513 -22.09 12.08 -1.70
C ASP A 513 -21.45 12.74 -0.46
N HIS A 514 -22.19 12.70 0.65
CA HIS A 514 -21.80 13.30 1.92
C HIS A 514 -20.85 12.41 2.76
N GLU A 515 -20.57 11.17 2.36
CA GLU A 515 -19.72 10.22 3.10
C GLU A 515 -18.21 10.42 2.81
N TRP A 516 -17.73 11.67 2.84
CA TRP A 516 -16.36 12.02 2.45
C TRP A 516 -15.30 11.57 3.47
N TRP A 517 -15.67 11.33 4.73
CA TRP A 517 -14.76 10.90 5.80
C TRP A 517 -13.92 9.67 5.41
N TRP A 518 -14.50 8.68 4.72
CA TRP A 518 -13.82 7.45 4.32
C TRP A 518 -13.04 7.56 3.01
N SER A 519 -13.27 8.64 2.25
CA SER A 519 -12.63 8.85 0.95
C SER A 519 -11.11 8.98 1.06
N TYR A 520 -10.64 9.56 2.16
CA TYR A 520 -9.21 9.75 2.44
C TYR A 520 -8.46 8.44 2.78
N PHE A 521 -9.11 7.49 3.46
CA PHE A 521 -8.43 6.33 4.03
C PHE A 521 -8.22 5.17 3.06
N SER A 522 -9.14 5.02 2.10
CA SER A 522 -9.13 4.08 0.97
C SER A 522 -10.59 3.75 0.63
N PRO A 523 -11.01 3.85 -0.64
CA PRO A 523 -12.34 3.39 -1.03
C PRO A 523 -12.63 1.89 -0.76
N LEU A 524 -11.62 1.09 -0.37
CA LEU A 524 -11.81 -0.27 0.14
C LEU A 524 -12.45 -0.29 1.53
N LEU A 525 -12.02 0.60 2.44
CA LEU A 525 -12.67 0.80 3.73
C LEU A 525 -14.09 1.33 3.51
N LYS A 526 -14.25 2.31 2.60
CA LYS A 526 -15.57 2.82 2.19
C LYS A 526 -16.48 1.70 1.63
N SER A 527 -15.93 0.77 0.84
CA SER A 527 -16.67 -0.37 0.30
C SER A 527 -17.06 -1.39 1.36
N ILE A 528 -16.22 -1.64 2.37
CA ILE A 528 -16.54 -2.54 3.49
C ILE A 528 -17.62 -1.92 4.36
N THR A 529 -17.56 -0.61 4.61
CA THR A 529 -18.58 0.10 5.40
C THR A 529 -19.90 0.26 4.65
N SER A 530 -19.84 0.51 3.34
CA SER A 530 -21.02 0.64 2.46
C SER A 530 -21.69 -0.71 2.17
N ARG A 531 -20.97 -1.84 2.21
CA ARG A 531 -21.58 -3.17 2.07
C ARG A 531 -22.60 -3.47 3.17
N GLY A 532 -22.43 -2.85 4.34
CA GLY A 532 -23.39 -2.92 5.44
C GLY A 532 -24.74 -2.24 5.15
N ASP A 533 -24.84 -1.41 4.11
CA ASP A 533 -26.12 -0.80 3.68
C ASP A 533 -26.97 -1.73 2.79
N VAL A 534 -26.40 -2.80 2.24
CA VAL A 534 -27.15 -3.70 1.33
C VAL A 534 -27.87 -4.82 2.08
N ASP A 535 -27.39 -5.19 3.27
CA ASP A 535 -27.95 -6.31 4.05
C ASP A 535 -29.01 -5.90 5.10
N HIS A 536 -29.38 -4.62 5.21
CA HIS A 536 -30.42 -4.16 6.16
C HIS A 536 -31.79 -3.89 5.53
N LEU A 537 -31.97 -4.12 4.23
CA LEU A 537 -33.24 -3.83 3.54
C LEU A 537 -34.26 -4.97 3.58
N MET A 538 -33.97 -6.06 4.29
CA MET A 538 -34.90 -7.15 4.53
C MET A 538 -34.58 -7.77 5.89
N ILE A 539 -35.27 -7.33 6.96
CA ILE A 539 -35.84 -8.15 8.04
C ILE A 539 -36.51 -7.20 9.04
N GLU A 540 -37.79 -7.48 9.26
CA GLU A 540 -38.72 -7.00 10.28
C GLU A 540 -38.07 -6.63 11.63
N GLU A 541 -38.39 -5.43 12.13
CA GLU A 541 -38.77 -5.16 13.54
C GLU A 541 -38.86 -3.63 13.74
N ASP A 542 -39.93 -3.01 13.26
CA ASP A 542 -40.46 -1.82 13.94
C ASP A 542 -41.93 -1.56 13.55
N LEU A 543 -42.86 -1.94 14.42
CA LEU A 543 -44.30 -1.71 14.23
C LEU A 543 -44.63 -0.21 14.20
N GLU A 544 -43.89 0.62 14.94
CA GLU A 544 -44.09 2.07 14.99
C GLU A 544 -43.62 2.77 13.70
N ALA A 545 -42.52 2.31 13.09
CA ALA A 545 -42.05 2.86 11.82
C ALA A 545 -43.01 2.54 10.67
N ARG A 546 -43.65 1.36 10.72
CA ARG A 546 -44.69 0.97 9.75
C ARG A 546 -45.92 1.85 9.90
N GLU A 547 -46.41 2.10 11.11
CA GLU A 547 -47.57 2.97 11.33
C GLU A 547 -47.27 4.43 10.93
N TYR A 548 -46.07 4.92 11.21
CA TYR A 548 -45.63 6.25 10.78
C TYR A 548 -45.51 6.36 9.25
N PHE A 549 -44.96 5.33 8.60
CA PHE A 549 -44.86 5.28 7.14
C PHE A 549 -46.23 5.16 6.47
N ILE A 550 -47.15 4.39 7.06
CA ILE A 550 -48.54 4.33 6.61
C ILE A 550 -49.21 5.70 6.78
N ALA A 551 -49.03 6.38 7.92
CA ALA A 551 -49.59 7.72 8.15
C ALA A 551 -49.01 8.78 7.18
N GLU A 552 -47.73 8.70 6.85
CA GLU A 552 -47.08 9.57 5.86
C GLU A 552 -47.63 9.29 4.44
N LEU A 553 -47.77 8.02 4.05
CA LEU A 553 -48.41 7.62 2.79
C LEU A 553 -49.87 8.08 2.74
N GLU A 554 -50.62 7.92 3.82
CA GLU A 554 -52.00 8.34 3.95
C GLU A 554 -52.10 9.87 3.77
N SER A 555 -51.19 10.65 4.37
CA SER A 555 -51.14 12.11 4.22
C SER A 555 -50.88 12.56 2.77
N ARG A 556 -50.04 11.84 2.04
CA ARG A 556 -49.70 12.13 0.64
C ARG A 556 -50.82 11.74 -0.32
N PHE A 557 -51.47 10.60 -0.07
CA PHE A 557 -52.68 10.22 -0.81
C PHE A 557 -53.86 11.16 -0.50
N PHE A 558 -53.96 11.68 0.73
CA PHE A 558 -54.94 12.71 1.11
C PHE A 558 -54.74 14.03 0.34
N PHE A 559 -53.50 14.40 0.03
CA PHE A 559 -53.19 15.58 -0.77
C PHE A 559 -53.55 15.41 -2.25
N LEU A 560 -53.36 14.20 -2.79
CA LEU A 560 -53.70 13.84 -4.18
C LEU A 560 -55.21 13.57 -4.40
N ALA A 561 -55.94 13.14 -3.38
CA ALA A 561 -57.38 12.87 -3.44
C ALA A 561 -58.27 14.10 -3.17
N ALA A 562 -57.68 15.24 -2.78
CA ALA A 562 -58.39 16.49 -2.58
C ALA A 562 -58.75 17.12 -3.94
N ASP A 563 -59.90 16.75 -4.49
CA ASP A 563 -60.53 17.49 -5.58
C ASP A 563 -60.77 18.93 -5.12
N ALA A 564 -60.47 19.92 -5.97
CA ALA A 564 -60.51 21.35 -5.63
C ALA A 564 -61.88 21.80 -5.08
N GLN A 565 -62.94 21.08 -5.46
CA GLN A 565 -64.32 21.31 -5.02
C GLN A 565 -64.60 20.84 -3.57
N SER A 566 -63.81 19.89 -3.04
CA SER A 566 -63.95 19.35 -1.68
C SER A 566 -63.28 20.24 -0.63
N THR A 567 -62.16 20.86 -0.99
CA THR A 567 -61.42 21.82 -0.14
C THR A 567 -62.22 23.10 0.12
N LEU A 568 -63.02 23.55 -0.87
CA LEU A 568 -63.89 24.73 -0.77
C LEU A 568 -65.14 24.53 0.10
N ARG A 569 -65.59 23.28 0.32
CA ARG A 569 -66.79 22.96 1.11
C ARG A 569 -66.51 22.49 2.54
N GLY A 570 -65.23 22.38 2.93
CA GLY A 570 -64.84 21.92 4.27
C GLY A 570 -65.17 20.45 4.57
N TRP A 571 -65.49 19.65 3.55
CA TRP A 571 -65.86 18.24 3.71
C TRP A 571 -64.71 17.34 3.26
N ARG A 572 -64.18 16.50 4.16
CA ARG A 572 -63.09 15.55 3.88
C ARG A 572 -63.65 14.13 3.69
N PRO A 573 -63.38 13.44 2.57
CA PRO A 573 -63.76 12.03 2.39
C PRO A 573 -62.89 11.11 3.27
N SER A 574 -63.47 10.06 3.84
CA SER A 574 -62.69 9.04 4.56
C SER A 574 -61.85 8.19 3.60
N TYR A 575 -60.77 7.58 4.08
CA TYR A 575 -59.89 6.70 3.29
C TYR A 575 -60.67 5.61 2.52
N ARG A 576 -61.67 5.01 3.16
CA ARG A 576 -62.60 4.06 2.52
C ARG A 576 -63.37 4.66 1.34
N ASN A 577 -63.80 5.92 1.43
CA ASN A 577 -64.49 6.60 0.33
C ASN A 577 -63.54 6.91 -0.84
N VAL A 578 -62.26 7.16 -0.55
CA VAL A 578 -61.21 7.32 -1.57
C VAL A 578 -60.99 6.00 -2.30
N LEU A 579 -60.83 4.89 -1.57
CA LEU A 579 -60.67 3.56 -2.17
C LEU A 579 -61.88 3.14 -3.01
N LEU A 580 -63.11 3.44 -2.56
CA LEU A 580 -64.32 3.24 -3.38
C LEU A 580 -64.33 4.09 -4.65
N SER A 581 -63.77 5.30 -4.60
CA SER A 581 -63.64 6.19 -5.75
C SER A 581 -62.58 5.70 -6.73
N VAL A 582 -61.42 5.25 -6.23
CA VAL A 582 -60.35 4.61 -7.02
C VAL A 582 -60.86 3.35 -7.69
N ARG A 583 -61.55 2.48 -6.94
CA ARG A 583 -62.23 1.29 -7.47
C ARG A 583 -63.21 1.64 -8.60
N LYS A 584 -64.02 2.69 -8.43
CA LYS A 584 -64.96 3.16 -9.47
C LYS A 584 -64.23 3.69 -10.71
N LYS A 585 -63.08 4.35 -10.53
CA LYS A 585 -62.28 4.95 -11.61
C LYS A 585 -61.48 3.91 -12.40
N LEU A 586 -60.99 2.87 -11.72
CA LEU A 586 -60.33 1.70 -12.31
C LEU A 586 -61.33 0.60 -12.75
N ASN A 587 -62.63 0.80 -12.53
CA ASN A 587 -63.72 -0.10 -12.93
C ASN A 587 -63.61 -1.55 -12.42
N ILE A 588 -63.13 -1.71 -11.17
CA ILE A 588 -62.87 -3.02 -10.56
C ILE A 588 -64.18 -3.70 -10.14
N ARG A 589 -64.40 -4.94 -10.60
CA ARG A 589 -65.58 -5.77 -10.27
C ARG A 589 -65.46 -6.43 -8.89
N CYS A 590 -65.51 -5.65 -7.82
CA CYS A 590 -65.64 -6.18 -6.45
C CYS A 590 -66.91 -5.67 -5.75
N SER A 591 -67.26 -6.17 -4.56
CA SER A 591 -68.46 -5.69 -3.83
C SER A 591 -68.22 -4.33 -3.15
N SER A 592 -69.22 -3.45 -3.03
CA SER A 592 -69.07 -2.20 -2.25
C SER A 592 -69.21 -2.40 -0.74
N LYS A 593 -69.53 -3.63 -0.30
CA LYS A 593 -69.69 -4.02 1.10
C LYS A 593 -68.43 -4.65 1.72
N LEU A 594 -67.32 -4.76 0.97
CA LEU A 594 -66.05 -5.27 1.48
C LEU A 594 -65.49 -4.34 2.59
N SER A 595 -64.70 -4.95 3.48
CA SER A 595 -63.92 -4.23 4.50
C SER A 595 -62.87 -3.36 3.81
N THR A 596 -62.31 -2.37 4.51
CA THR A 596 -61.32 -1.45 3.91
C THR A 596 -60.07 -2.22 3.47
N GLU A 597 -59.60 -3.14 4.31
CA GLU A 597 -58.43 -4.00 4.05
C GLU A 597 -58.66 -4.91 2.83
N ASP A 598 -59.83 -5.57 2.74
CA ASP A 598 -60.12 -6.43 1.58
C ASP A 598 -60.24 -5.60 0.28
N LEU A 599 -60.71 -4.35 0.37
CA LEU A 599 -60.84 -3.47 -0.79
C LEU A 599 -59.47 -2.97 -1.27
N GLU A 600 -58.51 -2.77 -0.36
CA GLU A 600 -57.11 -2.47 -0.69
C GLU A 600 -56.44 -3.66 -1.39
N VAL A 601 -56.59 -4.86 -0.84
CA VAL A 601 -56.02 -6.09 -1.41
C VAL A 601 -56.57 -6.31 -2.83
N GLU A 602 -57.85 -6.10 -3.05
CA GLU A 602 -58.46 -6.29 -4.37
C GLU A 602 -58.01 -5.24 -5.39
N ILE A 603 -57.87 -3.97 -4.98
CA ILE A 603 -57.31 -2.90 -5.84
C ILE A 603 -55.85 -3.21 -6.17
N PHE A 604 -55.07 -3.66 -5.18
CA PHE A 604 -53.66 -4.00 -5.34
C PHE A 604 -53.48 -5.18 -6.28
N LEU A 605 -54.25 -6.27 -6.09
CA LEU A 605 -54.23 -7.44 -6.97
C LEU A 605 -54.61 -7.06 -8.41
N HIS A 606 -55.61 -6.20 -8.59
CA HIS A 606 -56.00 -5.75 -9.93
C HIS A 606 -54.89 -4.94 -10.62
N LEU A 607 -54.24 -4.00 -9.91
CA LEU A 607 -53.12 -3.23 -10.45
C LEU A 607 -51.92 -4.11 -10.80
N LEU A 608 -51.64 -5.12 -9.97
CA LEU A 608 -50.53 -6.06 -10.18
C LEU A 608 -50.82 -6.97 -11.38
N GLN A 609 -52.09 -7.35 -11.56
CA GLN A 609 -52.55 -8.11 -12.71
C GLN A 609 -52.49 -7.28 -14.00
N ASP A 610 -52.95 -6.02 -13.97
CA ASP A 610 -52.86 -5.09 -15.11
C ASP A 610 -51.41 -4.84 -15.53
N TYR A 611 -50.50 -4.64 -14.57
CA TYR A 611 -49.06 -4.50 -14.83
C TYR A 611 -48.45 -5.76 -15.44
N SER A 612 -48.90 -6.94 -15.02
CA SER A 612 -48.45 -8.22 -15.59
C SER A 612 -49.00 -8.48 -17.00
N SER A 613 -50.19 -7.95 -17.33
CA SER A 613 -50.78 -8.04 -18.67
C SER A 613 -50.22 -7.04 -19.67
N ASP A 614 -49.70 -5.89 -19.23
CA ASP A 614 -49.01 -4.93 -20.10
C ASP A 614 -47.60 -5.44 -20.53
N GLU A 615 -47.00 -6.38 -19.81
CA GLU A 615 -45.79 -7.10 -20.27
C GLU A 615 -46.10 -8.37 -21.12
N LEU A 616 -47.37 -8.73 -21.34
CA LEU A 616 -47.74 -9.94 -22.09
C LEU A 616 -48.89 -9.72 -23.12
N GLY A 617 -48.94 -8.54 -23.74
CA GLY A 617 -50.04 -8.11 -24.61
C GLY A 617 -49.66 -7.70 -26.04
N THR A 618 -48.88 -8.48 -26.79
CA THR A 618 -48.97 -8.47 -28.27
C THR A 618 -48.54 -9.80 -28.90
N PHE A 619 -49.39 -10.83 -28.82
CA PHE A 619 -49.33 -11.96 -29.74
C PHE A 619 -50.74 -12.50 -29.97
N SER A 620 -51.39 -12.05 -31.05
CA SER A 620 -52.54 -12.73 -31.65
C SER A 620 -52.25 -12.99 -33.12
N SER A 621 -52.33 -14.27 -33.47
CA SER A 621 -52.02 -14.90 -34.76
C SER A 621 -52.96 -14.46 -35.90
N SER A 622 -52.38 -14.11 -37.05
CA SER A 622 -52.96 -14.33 -38.38
C SER A 622 -51.85 -14.68 -39.37
N ASN A 623 -51.99 -15.84 -40.02
CA ASN A 623 -51.09 -16.45 -40.99
C ASN A 623 -50.68 -15.51 -42.12
N ASP A 624 -49.36 -15.39 -42.37
CA ASP A 624 -48.83 -15.46 -43.73
C ASP A 624 -47.37 -15.90 -43.75
N GLN A 625 -47.01 -16.67 -44.77
CA GLN A 625 -45.73 -17.38 -44.93
C GLN A 625 -44.54 -16.44 -45.10
N GLY A 626 -43.46 -16.64 -44.33
CA GLY A 626 -42.16 -16.02 -44.63
C GLY A 626 -41.13 -16.14 -43.50
N SER A 627 -40.10 -16.98 -43.72
CA SER A 627 -38.76 -16.94 -43.12
C SER A 627 -38.61 -16.74 -41.60
N LEU A 628 -38.24 -17.84 -40.92
CA LEU A 628 -37.61 -17.83 -39.59
C LEU A 628 -36.27 -17.06 -39.60
N GLU A 629 -36.20 -15.93 -38.90
CA GLU A 629 -34.98 -15.46 -38.21
C GLU A 629 -35.38 -14.68 -36.95
N LEU A 630 -35.26 -15.35 -35.79
CA LEU A 630 -35.48 -14.76 -34.47
C LEU A 630 -34.14 -14.18 -33.98
N GLY A 631 -33.96 -12.89 -34.22
CA GLY A 631 -32.84 -12.09 -33.71
C GLY A 631 -32.96 -11.86 -32.21
N LEU A 632 -32.67 -12.88 -31.41
CA LEU A 632 -32.30 -12.72 -30.01
C LEU A 632 -30.96 -11.96 -29.94
N SER A 633 -30.96 -10.82 -29.24
CA SER A 633 -29.81 -9.93 -29.18
C SER A 633 -28.55 -10.68 -28.73
N GLN A 634 -27.60 -10.78 -29.65
CA GLN A 634 -26.27 -11.39 -29.51
C GLN A 634 -25.42 -10.74 -28.38
N LYS A 635 -25.90 -9.66 -27.77
CA LYS A 635 -25.18 -8.85 -26.79
C LYS A 635 -25.29 -9.33 -25.33
N LYS A 636 -26.32 -10.10 -24.98
CA LYS A 636 -26.50 -10.63 -23.60
C LYS A 636 -25.94 -12.05 -23.40
N VAL A 637 -25.82 -12.84 -24.48
CA VAL A 637 -25.22 -14.19 -24.41
C VAL A 637 -23.69 -14.11 -24.38
N HIS A 638 -23.08 -13.20 -25.15
CA HIS A 638 -21.63 -13.00 -25.15
C HIS A 638 -21.06 -12.42 -23.84
N THR A 639 -21.84 -11.65 -23.08
CA THR A 639 -21.41 -11.09 -21.79
C THR A 639 -21.44 -12.12 -20.67
N LEU A 640 -22.30 -13.14 -20.77
CA LEU A 640 -22.44 -14.18 -19.76
C LEU A 640 -21.41 -15.30 -19.95
N ASP A 641 -21.06 -15.65 -21.19
CA ASP A 641 -19.98 -16.60 -21.48
C ASP A 641 -18.58 -16.02 -21.17
N ALA A 642 -18.36 -14.73 -21.46
CA ALA A 642 -17.10 -14.06 -21.12
C ALA A 642 -16.85 -14.01 -19.60
N MET A 643 -17.92 -13.88 -18.80
CA MET A 643 -17.83 -13.84 -17.34
C MET A 643 -17.59 -15.24 -16.74
N ARG A 644 -18.04 -16.30 -17.43
CA ARG A 644 -17.82 -17.69 -17.03
C ARG A 644 -16.41 -18.17 -17.38
N GLU A 645 -15.88 -17.77 -18.53
CA GLU A 645 -14.47 -18.02 -18.90
C GLU A 645 -13.50 -17.28 -17.97
N LEU A 646 -13.76 -16.01 -17.65
CA LEU A 646 -12.88 -15.20 -16.80
C LEU A 646 -12.78 -15.73 -15.37
N ARG A 647 -13.85 -16.35 -14.86
CA ARG A 647 -13.88 -17.05 -13.56
C ARG A 647 -13.10 -18.37 -13.59
N SER A 648 -13.04 -19.05 -14.74
CA SER A 648 -12.26 -20.29 -14.92
C SER A 648 -10.75 -20.04 -15.09
N ILE A 649 -10.37 -18.86 -15.59
CA ILE A 649 -8.97 -18.43 -15.78
C ILE A 649 -8.38 -17.91 -14.46
N LEU A 650 -9.17 -17.25 -13.61
CA LEU A 650 -8.73 -16.73 -12.31
C LEU A 650 -8.49 -17.81 -11.25
N LEU A 651 -9.05 -19.01 -11.44
CA LEU A 651 -8.96 -20.15 -10.51
C LEU A 651 -7.78 -21.10 -10.78
N LYS A 652 -7.01 -20.88 -11.85
CA LYS A 652 -5.78 -21.64 -12.15
C LYS A 652 -4.61 -20.66 -12.25
N GLY A 653 -3.80 -20.61 -11.20
CA GLY A 653 -2.79 -19.57 -10.98
C GLY A 653 -1.63 -19.52 -11.99
N GLY A 654 -0.95 -18.36 -11.95
CA GLY A 654 0.47 -18.21 -12.29
C GLY A 654 0.80 -17.49 -13.59
N GLY A 655 1.49 -16.34 -13.49
CA GLY A 655 2.43 -15.87 -14.52
C GLY A 655 2.24 -14.44 -15.03
N MET A 656 3.10 -13.54 -14.55
CA MET A 656 3.25 -12.12 -14.90
C MET A 656 3.48 -11.83 -16.41
N TYR A 657 3.80 -12.85 -17.21
CA TYR A 657 4.05 -12.75 -18.65
C TYR A 657 2.79 -12.64 -19.53
N THR A 658 1.60 -12.98 -19.00
CA THR A 658 0.34 -12.93 -19.77
C THR A 658 -0.27 -11.52 -19.83
N LEU A 659 -0.12 -10.73 -18.77
CA LEU A 659 -0.66 -9.37 -18.66
C LEU A 659 -0.04 -8.38 -19.66
N ALA A 660 1.26 -8.48 -19.93
CA ALA A 660 1.95 -7.62 -20.89
C ALA A 660 1.45 -7.84 -22.33
N LYS A 661 1.23 -9.11 -22.72
CA LYS A 661 0.67 -9.48 -24.03
C LYS A 661 -0.79 -9.03 -24.17
N ILE A 662 -1.59 -9.15 -23.11
CA ILE A 662 -2.99 -8.70 -23.08
C ILE A 662 -3.07 -7.17 -23.22
N TYR A 663 -2.22 -6.43 -22.50
CA TYR A 663 -2.16 -4.97 -22.60
C TYR A 663 -1.78 -4.50 -24.01
N GLN A 664 -0.78 -5.14 -24.63
CA GLN A 664 -0.34 -4.80 -25.99
C GLN A 664 -1.41 -5.07 -27.06
N LEU A 665 -2.24 -6.10 -26.85
CA LEU A 665 -3.30 -6.52 -27.79
C LEU A 665 -4.56 -5.64 -27.64
N VAL A 666 -4.88 -5.25 -26.41
CA VAL A 666 -5.97 -4.31 -26.09
C VAL A 666 -5.63 -2.89 -26.55
N ALA A 667 -4.38 -2.43 -26.34
CA ALA A 667 -3.92 -1.11 -26.79
C ALA A 667 -3.93 -0.97 -28.32
N ARG A 668 -3.54 -2.01 -29.08
CA ARG A 668 -3.58 -2.00 -30.55
C ARG A 668 -5.00 -1.97 -31.11
N ARG A 669 -5.96 -2.68 -30.50
CA ARG A 669 -7.36 -2.71 -30.97
C ARG A 669 -8.14 -1.44 -30.64
N LEU A 670 -7.91 -0.83 -29.48
CA LEU A 670 -8.61 0.39 -29.07
C LEU A 670 -8.08 1.64 -29.79
N SER A 671 -6.75 1.76 -29.94
CA SER A 671 -6.16 2.89 -30.64
C SER A 671 -6.65 2.99 -32.10
N GLY A 672 -6.61 1.88 -32.85
CA GLY A 672 -7.03 1.88 -34.25
C GLY A 672 -8.49 2.28 -34.50
N LYS A 673 -9.43 1.82 -33.65
CA LYS A 673 -10.85 2.18 -33.80
C LYS A 673 -11.16 3.61 -33.36
N VAL A 674 -10.57 4.06 -32.25
CA VAL A 674 -10.79 5.41 -31.73
C VAL A 674 -10.25 6.48 -32.68
N PHE A 675 -9.09 6.25 -33.32
CA PHE A 675 -8.56 7.18 -34.32
C PHE A 675 -9.41 7.22 -35.60
N ILE A 676 -9.98 6.10 -36.04
CA ILE A 676 -10.86 6.03 -37.21
C ILE A 676 -12.21 6.70 -36.92
N GLU A 677 -12.80 6.49 -35.75
CA GLU A 677 -14.04 7.17 -35.34
C GLU A 677 -13.82 8.69 -35.16
N ALA A 678 -12.69 9.10 -34.57
CA ALA A 678 -12.34 10.51 -34.41
C ALA A 678 -12.10 11.22 -35.76
N ALA A 679 -11.47 10.53 -36.72
CA ALA A 679 -11.29 11.04 -38.09
C ALA A 679 -12.64 11.17 -38.82
N ASN A 680 -13.52 10.18 -38.72
CA ASN A 680 -14.87 10.25 -39.30
C ASN A 680 -15.74 11.35 -38.66
N TYR A 681 -15.57 11.61 -37.37
CA TYR A 681 -16.25 12.72 -36.68
C TYR A 681 -15.75 14.09 -37.15
N GLN A 682 -14.43 14.27 -37.32
CA GLN A 682 -13.83 15.48 -37.90
C GLN A 682 -14.33 15.73 -39.33
N ILE A 683 -14.38 14.69 -40.17
CA ILE A 683 -14.87 14.77 -41.55
C ILE A 683 -16.36 15.16 -41.59
N LYS A 684 -17.21 14.55 -40.75
CA LYS A 684 -18.63 14.94 -40.64
C LYS A 684 -18.81 16.40 -40.19
N LYS A 685 -17.97 16.87 -39.26
CA LYS A 685 -18.02 18.24 -38.75
C LYS A 685 -17.64 19.26 -39.83
N GLU A 686 -16.60 18.99 -40.62
CA GLU A 686 -16.20 19.80 -41.79
C GLU A 686 -17.29 19.80 -42.89
N PHE A 687 -17.91 18.65 -43.14
CA PHE A 687 -18.97 18.52 -44.15
C PHE A 687 -20.24 19.31 -43.78
N ILE A 688 -20.63 19.29 -42.51
CA ILE A 688 -21.76 20.09 -41.98
C ILE A 688 -21.44 21.59 -42.07
N LYS A 689 -20.19 21.99 -41.85
CA LYS A 689 -19.75 23.39 -41.97
C LYS A 689 -19.83 23.88 -43.42
N LYS A 690 -19.44 23.06 -44.40
CA LYS A 690 -19.58 23.35 -45.84
C LYS A 690 -21.04 23.46 -46.29
N ILE A 691 -21.91 22.54 -45.88
CA ILE A 691 -23.35 22.58 -46.22
C ILE A 691 -24.03 23.85 -45.68
N ARG A 692 -23.62 24.32 -44.49
CA ARG A 692 -24.16 25.55 -43.89
C ARG A 692 -23.74 26.81 -44.66
N ILE A 693 -22.57 26.80 -45.29
CA ILE A 693 -22.07 27.92 -46.12
C ILE A 693 -22.75 27.92 -47.50
N THR A 694 -23.09 26.75 -48.07
CA THR A 694 -23.76 26.67 -49.38
C THR A 694 -25.25 27.06 -49.32
N ARG A 695 -25.91 26.91 -48.16
CA ARG A 695 -27.33 27.29 -47.98
C ARG A 695 -27.57 28.81 -47.87
N THR A 696 -26.54 29.60 -47.56
CA THR A 696 -26.68 31.06 -47.38
C THR A 696 -26.57 31.88 -48.68
N TYR A 697 -26.21 31.27 -49.82
CA TYR A 697 -25.98 31.95 -51.11
C TYR A 697 -26.96 31.54 -52.23
N ARG A 698 -28.21 31.23 -51.91
CA ARG A 698 -29.22 30.98 -52.96
C ARG A 698 -30.59 31.54 -52.58
N LEU A 699 -30.78 32.83 -52.82
CA LEU A 699 -32.09 33.50 -52.98
C LEU A 699 -32.19 34.05 -54.41
N PRO A 700 -33.35 33.99 -55.08
CA PRO A 700 -33.46 34.16 -56.52
C PRO A 700 -33.71 35.61 -56.94
N THR A 701 -33.07 36.04 -58.04
CA THR A 701 -33.47 37.19 -58.84
C THR A 701 -34.71 36.83 -59.67
N LYS A 702 -35.74 37.67 -59.59
CA LYS A 702 -36.93 37.65 -60.45
C LYS A 702 -36.84 38.86 -61.40
N ALA A 703 -37.24 38.63 -62.65
CA ALA A 703 -37.14 39.51 -63.80
C ALA A 703 -37.88 40.85 -63.65
N ASP A 704 -37.30 41.88 -64.26
CA ASP A 704 -37.92 42.76 -65.26
C ASP A 704 -36.93 42.94 -66.43
#